data_AF-A0A928W4W3-F1
#
_entry.id   AF-A0A928W4W3-F1
#
_cell.length_a   1.000
_cell.length_b   1.000
_cell.length_c   1.000
_cell.angle_alpha   90.00
_cell.angle_beta   90.00
_cell.angle_gamma   90.00
#
_symmetry.space_group_name_H-M   'P 1'
#
loop_
_entity.id
_entity.type
_entity.pdbx_description
1 polymer ?
#
loop_
_entity_poly.entity_id
_entity_poly.type
_entity_poly.pdbx_seq_one_letter_code
_entity_poly.pdbx_strand_id
1 'polypeptide(L)'
;MFQASKKHRFSFENDRLAGDNQNNLITSEILDSNLLFRELNNDLLDFKPFVANTTDIIISEIDSTNELLELSEEVGFVENTSTANNNFSNTERSSVESIDSSNTNTSFFNNDDFNFIIDDASLATAQATNSAHINYSHGTLEADTFTIDPRYSLNVISGNGNIEYSDGERDLLDLSEISIDRVNELSFAQIDGGGTIFDSGQGDRVFDFLTLDNGDTILFEGIDRILFSDYEYDLAVDPNDPGFEDQWNLHLMGVQNAWRFTTGSDRVLVGVQDSGLGMFEGDFHPDLVNTIYYPDNVADEFFREVSGDSHQQNSSHGTAVQGIIAAATDNGTGIAGINWNCDVFNIDVLDANNGDFSPAEATQAMINHANSQGQRLVINMSFGGGRIDPAFEELVANNQDNALFVIATGNQSNSSISDLSSFADIYDNVIAVGAIEADGSRAPYSNYGQGITLVGPTDVPSTGAFPDQRFGYHAHYDDNLFNGTSAATPNVAGVASLVWSANPNLSAAGVRYILSETAFDLGNQGYDLEYGHGLVNADAAVRRAIALSHTNSNDLSALDSAANFNEADHDFLTGSDRHSQVAFAEDSMLLTPQALDRVSLELLENTSSIFSLGTSNSEVTTQSPDFLEGLNYSSDLASLNNLGEENFYNTVEI
;
A
#
# COMPACT_ATOMS: atom_id res chain seq x y z
N MET A 1 -14.28 35.72 -16.81
CA MET A 1 -13.13 36.58 -17.22
C MET A 1 -12.14 36.59 -16.07
N PHE A 2 -11.03 35.89 -16.28
CA PHE A 2 -9.83 35.70 -15.46
C PHE A 2 -9.51 36.70 -14.34
N GLN A 3 -9.05 36.20 -13.18
CA GLN A 3 -7.60 36.15 -12.91
C GLN A 3 -7.23 35.25 -11.71
N ALA A 4 -6.34 34.30 -12.00
CA ALA A 4 -5.62 33.44 -11.08
C ALA A 4 -4.57 34.20 -10.25
N SER A 5 -4.29 33.71 -9.04
CA SER A 5 -3.18 34.15 -8.20
C SER A 5 -2.26 32.94 -7.93
N LYS A 6 -1.18 32.84 -8.73
CA LYS A 6 0.01 32.04 -8.42
C LYS A 6 0.72 32.66 -7.21
N LYS A 7 0.99 31.88 -6.16
CA LYS A 7 1.94 32.26 -5.10
C LYS A 7 3.25 31.49 -5.28
N HIS A 8 4.33 32.24 -5.48
CA HIS A 8 5.70 31.73 -5.47
C HIS A 8 6.16 31.41 -4.05
N ARG A 9 6.80 30.25 -3.89
CA ARG A 9 7.64 29.85 -2.75
C ARG A 9 8.85 30.80 -2.66
N PHE A 10 9.12 31.31 -1.45
CA PHE A 10 10.39 31.95 -1.10
C PHE A 10 11.13 31.04 -0.13
N SER A 11 12.35 30.63 -0.50
CA SER A 11 13.33 30.02 0.38
C SER A 11 13.89 31.08 1.34
N PHE A 12 14.05 30.72 2.62
CA PHE A 12 14.86 31.49 3.55
C PHE A 12 16.13 30.71 3.86
N GLU A 13 17.25 31.21 3.34
CA GLU A 13 18.60 30.94 3.84
C GLU A 13 18.75 31.61 5.22
N ASN A 14 19.11 30.83 6.25
CA ASN A 14 19.47 31.35 7.56
C ASN A 14 20.99 31.59 7.62
N ASP A 15 21.38 32.85 7.51
CA ASP A 15 22.74 33.31 7.78
C ASP A 15 22.89 33.73 9.25
N ARG A 16 23.95 33.21 9.88
CA ARG A 16 24.38 33.48 11.26
C ARG A 16 24.75 34.95 11.45
N LEU A 17 24.27 35.58 12.55
CA LEU A 17 25.04 36.61 13.24
C LEU A 17 24.85 36.56 14.77
N ALA A 18 25.99 36.48 15.45
CA ALA A 18 26.15 36.57 16.89
C ALA A 18 26.03 38.02 17.39
N GLY A 19 25.52 38.20 18.61
CA GLY A 19 25.49 39.47 19.32
C GLY A 19 25.16 39.27 20.80
N ASP A 20 26.12 39.61 21.64
CA ASP A 20 26.29 39.21 23.03
C ASP A 20 25.70 40.22 24.04
N ASN A 21 25.39 39.72 25.26
CA ASN A 21 25.41 40.41 26.57
C ASN A 21 24.23 41.26 27.14
N GLN A 22 23.63 40.69 28.21
CA GLN A 22 23.62 41.17 29.63
C GLN A 22 22.44 42.01 30.20
N ASN A 23 21.94 41.46 31.33
CA ASN A 23 21.51 42.10 32.62
C ASN A 23 20.01 42.30 32.98
N ASN A 24 19.55 41.37 33.84
CA ASN A 24 19.07 41.53 35.23
C ASN A 24 17.87 42.42 35.62
N LEU A 25 16.91 41.73 36.28
CA LEU A 25 16.14 42.08 37.50
C LEU A 25 15.31 43.38 37.50
N ILE A 26 13.97 43.28 37.61
CA ILE A 26 13.14 43.87 38.70
C ILE A 26 11.81 43.09 38.82
N THR A 27 11.47 42.73 40.05
CA THR A 27 10.21 42.17 40.60
C THR A 27 9.01 43.12 40.57
N SER A 28 7.78 42.62 40.40
CA SER A 28 6.61 43.12 41.15
C SER A 28 5.43 42.16 41.13
N GLU A 29 5.05 41.72 42.34
CA GLU A 29 3.78 41.10 42.73
C GLU A 29 2.57 41.96 42.33
N ILE A 30 1.49 41.34 41.83
CA ILE A 30 0.12 41.84 41.99
C ILE A 30 -0.83 40.66 42.25
N LEU A 31 -1.14 40.48 43.54
CA LEU A 31 -2.45 40.23 44.17
C LEU A 31 -3.51 39.36 43.49
N ASP A 32 -3.76 38.23 44.18
CA ASP A 32 -5.05 37.56 44.36
C ASP A 32 -6.24 38.51 44.51
N SER A 33 -7.34 38.23 43.82
CA SER A 33 -8.70 38.39 44.37
C SER A 33 -9.72 37.47 43.66
N ASN A 34 -10.01 36.34 44.30
CA ASN A 34 -11.35 35.92 44.73
C ASN A 34 -12.55 35.74 43.76
N LEU A 35 -13.07 34.51 43.87
CA LEU A 35 -14.47 34.10 44.09
C LEU A 35 -15.39 33.76 42.90
N LEU A 36 -15.71 32.44 42.87
CA LEU A 36 -17.05 31.82 42.83
C LEU A 36 -18.06 32.31 41.79
N PHE A 37 -18.51 31.39 40.92
CA PHE A 37 -19.93 31.06 40.83
C PHE A 37 -20.14 29.63 40.32
N ARG A 38 -20.80 28.82 41.14
CA ARG A 38 -21.33 27.49 40.85
C ARG A 38 -22.85 27.57 40.97
N GLU A 39 -23.53 26.90 40.03
CA GLU A 39 -24.93 26.46 40.04
C GLU A 39 -26.06 27.52 40.02
N LEU A 40 -26.85 27.46 38.94
CA LEU A 40 -28.31 27.48 39.05
C LEU A 40 -28.97 26.73 37.88
N ASN A 41 -29.63 25.65 38.28
CA ASN A 41 -30.58 24.78 37.59
C ASN A 41 -31.81 25.55 37.04
N ASN A 42 -32.32 25.14 35.86
CA ASN A 42 -33.66 24.57 35.63
C ASN A 42 -34.26 24.87 34.24
N ASP A 43 -34.52 23.78 33.52
CA ASP A 43 -35.77 23.39 32.86
C ASP A 43 -36.40 24.19 31.70
N LEU A 44 -36.98 23.36 30.80
CA LEU A 44 -38.14 23.58 29.90
C LEU A 44 -37.85 24.05 28.46
N LEU A 45 -37.84 23.12 27.47
CA LEU A 45 -39.04 22.67 26.74
C LEU A 45 -38.69 21.85 25.46
N ASP A 46 -39.24 20.64 25.41
CA ASP A 46 -39.54 19.85 24.20
C ASP A 46 -40.32 20.66 23.16
N PHE A 47 -40.04 20.47 21.86
CA PHE A 47 -41.06 20.34 20.80
C PHE A 47 -40.45 19.85 19.47
N LYS A 48 -40.77 18.62 19.06
CA LYS A 48 -40.94 18.22 17.63
C LYS A 48 -42.36 18.60 17.18
N PRO A 49 -42.60 18.91 15.88
CA PRO A 49 -43.20 17.92 14.95
C PRO A 49 -42.68 18.04 13.49
N PHE A 50 -42.45 16.95 12.74
CA PHE A 50 -43.38 16.18 11.87
C PHE A 50 -43.73 16.82 10.49
N VAL A 51 -43.11 16.27 9.43
CA VAL A 51 -43.55 15.89 8.06
C VAL A 51 -44.56 16.77 7.28
N ALA A 52 -44.20 17.16 6.03
CA ALA A 52 -45.01 16.92 4.81
C ALA A 52 -44.32 17.36 3.49
N ASN A 53 -44.35 16.45 2.50
CA ASN A 53 -44.18 16.66 1.06
C ASN A 53 -45.14 17.71 0.49
N THR A 54 -44.70 18.44 -0.55
CA THR A 54 -45.48 18.68 -1.78
C THR A 54 -44.60 19.23 -2.91
N THR A 55 -44.65 18.56 -4.05
CA THR A 55 -44.40 19.02 -5.41
C THR A 55 -45.32 20.19 -5.77
N ASP A 56 -44.84 21.19 -6.52
CA ASP A 56 -45.52 21.66 -7.75
C ASP A 56 -44.72 22.71 -8.55
N ILE A 57 -44.92 22.58 -9.86
CA ILE A 57 -44.37 23.27 -11.02
C ILE A 57 -44.91 24.71 -11.14
N ILE A 58 -44.06 25.67 -11.57
CA ILE A 58 -44.52 26.87 -12.29
C ILE A 58 -43.60 27.14 -13.50
N ILE A 59 -44.19 27.03 -14.69
CA ILE A 59 -43.74 27.61 -15.95
C ILE A 59 -44.37 29.01 -16.06
N SER A 60 -43.59 30.02 -16.44
CA SER A 60 -44.09 31.14 -17.27
C SER A 60 -42.95 31.85 -17.99
N GLU A 61 -43.01 31.79 -19.32
CA GLU A 61 -42.25 32.54 -20.32
C GLU A 61 -42.35 34.06 -20.14
N ILE A 62 -41.27 34.78 -20.52
CA ILE A 62 -41.37 36.06 -21.24
C ILE A 62 -40.35 36.06 -22.38
N ASP A 63 -40.89 36.23 -23.59
CA ASP A 63 -40.26 36.42 -24.89
C ASP A 63 -40.01 37.92 -25.16
N SER A 64 -38.87 38.26 -25.79
CA SER A 64 -38.78 39.34 -26.79
C SER A 64 -37.43 39.38 -27.55
N THR A 65 -37.43 38.71 -28.69
CA THR A 65 -36.91 39.04 -30.06
C THR A 65 -35.95 40.23 -30.39
N ASN A 66 -35.15 39.96 -31.46
CA ASN A 66 -34.49 40.81 -32.49
C ASN A 66 -33.12 41.46 -32.17
N GLU A 67 -32.11 41.50 -33.06
CA GLU A 67 -32.10 41.59 -34.53
C GLU A 67 -30.72 41.17 -35.15
N LEU A 68 -30.74 40.90 -36.46
CA LEU A 68 -29.70 40.39 -37.39
C LEU A 68 -28.64 41.43 -37.86
N LEU A 69 -27.53 40.94 -38.45
CA LEU A 69 -26.88 41.37 -39.74
C LEU A 69 -25.49 40.68 -39.88
N GLU A 70 -25.34 39.67 -40.74
CA GLU A 70 -24.72 39.69 -42.10
C GLU A 70 -23.27 40.26 -42.21
N LEU A 71 -22.33 39.43 -42.70
CA LEU A 71 -21.66 39.64 -43.99
C LEU A 71 -20.80 38.43 -44.42
N SER A 72 -20.93 38.14 -45.71
CA SER A 72 -20.33 37.14 -46.59
C SER A 72 -18.86 37.40 -46.97
N GLU A 73 -18.11 36.37 -47.36
CA GLU A 73 -17.55 36.30 -48.72
C GLU A 73 -17.08 34.87 -49.11
N GLU A 74 -17.33 34.58 -50.38
CA GLU A 74 -17.25 33.35 -51.17
C GLU A 74 -15.86 33.25 -51.84
N VAL A 75 -15.35 32.08 -52.25
CA VAL A 75 -15.25 31.57 -53.66
C VAL A 75 -14.06 30.58 -53.65
N GLY A 76 -13.99 29.41 -54.31
CA GLY A 76 -14.90 28.73 -55.21
C GLY A 76 -14.27 27.44 -55.81
N PHE A 77 -15.16 26.53 -56.22
CA PHE A 77 -15.14 25.54 -57.32
C PHE A 77 -13.84 24.90 -57.86
N VAL A 78 -13.87 23.58 -58.11
CA VAL A 78 -14.12 22.95 -59.44
C VAL A 78 -14.45 21.46 -59.30
N GLU A 79 -15.53 21.02 -59.95
CA GLU A 79 -15.95 19.62 -60.18
C GLU A 79 -15.06 18.90 -61.21
N ASN A 80 -14.94 17.56 -61.12
CA ASN A 80 -15.17 16.73 -62.31
C ASN A 80 -15.52 15.27 -62.00
N THR A 81 -16.50 14.79 -62.77
CA THR A 81 -17.13 13.46 -62.81
C THR A 81 -16.23 12.36 -63.39
N SER A 82 -16.45 11.08 -63.03
CA SER A 82 -16.92 10.05 -64.01
C SER A 82 -17.08 8.64 -63.40
N THR A 83 -18.09 7.97 -63.95
CA THR A 83 -18.57 6.58 -63.81
C THR A 83 -17.61 5.48 -64.28
N ALA A 84 -17.69 4.28 -63.70
CA ALA A 84 -17.73 3.01 -64.46
C ALA A 84 -18.11 1.77 -63.61
N ASN A 85 -19.12 1.05 -64.09
CA ASN A 85 -19.49 -0.32 -63.74
C ASN A 85 -18.36 -1.34 -64.03
N ASN A 86 -18.34 -2.48 -63.32
CA ASN A 86 -18.37 -3.79 -63.98
C ASN A 86 -18.81 -4.93 -63.04
N ASN A 87 -19.79 -5.67 -63.54
CA ASN A 87 -20.26 -6.99 -63.10
C ASN A 87 -19.16 -8.06 -63.19
N PHE A 88 -19.23 -9.12 -62.38
CA PHE A 88 -19.65 -10.46 -62.88
C PHE A 88 -19.85 -11.48 -61.75
N SER A 89 -20.89 -12.29 -61.96
CA SER A 89 -21.38 -13.41 -61.17
C SER A 89 -20.56 -14.69 -61.36
N ASN A 90 -20.58 -15.61 -60.39
CA ASN A 90 -21.25 -16.92 -60.53
C ASN A 90 -21.08 -17.84 -59.30
N THR A 91 -22.23 -18.25 -58.79
CA THR A 91 -22.64 -19.58 -58.29
C THR A 91 -21.72 -20.79 -58.51
N GLU A 92 -21.62 -21.65 -57.48
CA GLU A 92 -22.06 -23.07 -57.43
C GLU A 92 -21.77 -23.64 -56.01
N ARG A 93 -22.77 -23.97 -55.17
CA ARG A 93 -23.41 -25.29 -54.96
C ARG A 93 -22.50 -26.53 -55.02
N SER A 94 -22.33 -27.23 -53.90
CA SER A 94 -22.93 -28.55 -53.55
C SER A 94 -22.14 -29.16 -52.36
N SER A 95 -22.80 -29.50 -51.24
CA SER A 95 -23.16 -30.88 -50.79
C SER A 95 -21.95 -31.79 -50.51
N VAL A 96 -21.84 -32.64 -49.50
CA VAL A 96 -22.70 -33.25 -48.47
C VAL A 96 -21.76 -34.18 -47.64
N GLU A 97 -22.27 -34.77 -46.54
CA GLU A 97 -21.71 -35.89 -45.71
C GLU A 97 -20.68 -35.50 -44.64
N SER A 98 -20.94 -35.50 -43.33
CA SER A 98 -21.59 -36.41 -42.36
C SER A 98 -20.69 -37.51 -41.78
N ILE A 99 -20.82 -37.70 -40.45
CA ILE A 99 -20.47 -38.88 -39.62
C ILE A 99 -19.00 -38.90 -39.18
N ASP A 100 -18.59 -39.23 -37.95
CA ASP A 100 -19.17 -39.51 -36.61
C ASP A 100 -17.96 -39.98 -35.76
N SER A 101 -18.14 -39.96 -34.45
CA SER A 101 -17.57 -40.89 -33.47
C SER A 101 -16.23 -40.55 -32.79
N SER A 102 -16.41 -40.13 -31.53
CA SER A 102 -16.01 -40.86 -30.32
C SER A 102 -14.55 -40.83 -29.84
N ASN A 103 -14.43 -40.48 -28.54
CA ASN A 103 -13.50 -40.99 -27.51
C ASN A 103 -12.00 -40.98 -27.85
N THR A 104 -11.12 -40.43 -27.00
CA THR A 104 -10.80 -40.99 -25.68
C THR A 104 -10.00 -40.01 -24.81
N ASN A 105 -10.26 -40.06 -23.51
CA ASN A 105 -9.31 -39.74 -22.42
C ASN A 105 -7.91 -40.33 -22.69
N THR A 106 -6.84 -39.58 -22.37
CA THR A 106 -5.95 -39.80 -21.20
C THR A 106 -4.66 -38.97 -21.34
N SER A 107 -4.36 -38.19 -20.29
CA SER A 107 -3.06 -37.84 -19.69
C SER A 107 -1.77 -38.24 -20.41
N PHE A 108 -0.77 -37.35 -20.44
CA PHE A 108 0.51 -37.49 -19.71
C PHE A 108 1.39 -36.25 -19.98
N PHE A 109 1.93 -35.67 -18.91
CA PHE A 109 3.01 -34.68 -18.94
C PHE A 109 4.25 -35.24 -19.61
N ASN A 110 4.92 -34.41 -20.41
CA ASN A 110 6.36 -34.40 -20.57
C ASN A 110 6.78 -32.95 -20.87
N ASN A 111 7.46 -32.34 -19.92
CA ASN A 111 8.37 -31.22 -20.15
C ASN A 111 9.55 -31.74 -20.98
N ASP A 112 9.93 -31.00 -22.01
CA ASP A 112 11.32 -30.82 -22.45
C ASP A 112 11.36 -29.62 -23.41
N ASP A 113 12.08 -28.58 -22.96
CA ASP A 113 12.84 -27.59 -23.73
C ASP A 113 12.16 -26.82 -24.88
N PHE A 114 11.50 -25.71 -24.53
CA PHE A 114 11.28 -24.60 -25.45
C PHE A 114 12.43 -23.60 -25.36
N ASN A 115 13.32 -23.64 -26.36
CA ASN A 115 14.11 -22.49 -26.76
C ASN A 115 13.69 -22.13 -28.18
N PHE A 116 12.84 -21.11 -28.34
CA PHE A 116 12.48 -20.58 -29.65
C PHE A 116 12.75 -19.09 -29.72
N ILE A 117 13.86 -18.79 -30.40
CA ILE A 117 14.11 -17.51 -31.06
C ILE A 117 13.05 -17.37 -32.16
N ILE A 118 12.07 -16.48 -32.00
CA ILE A 118 11.19 -16.10 -33.11
C ILE A 118 11.93 -15.03 -33.92
N ASP A 119 12.44 -15.46 -35.06
CA ASP A 119 12.78 -14.60 -36.20
C ASP A 119 11.47 -14.13 -36.84
N ASP A 120 11.34 -12.81 -36.97
CA ASP A 120 10.21 -12.12 -37.59
C ASP A 120 10.13 -12.45 -39.09
N ALA A 121 8.91 -12.42 -39.65
CA ALA A 121 8.56 -12.59 -41.06
C ALA A 121 8.46 -14.03 -41.62
N SER A 122 7.48 -14.84 -41.18
CA SER A 122 6.82 -15.82 -42.10
C SER A 122 5.47 -16.43 -41.66
N LEU A 123 4.67 -15.79 -40.79
CA LEU A 123 3.29 -16.26 -40.48
C LEU A 123 2.22 -15.24 -40.88
N ALA A 124 2.31 -14.75 -42.12
CA ALA A 124 1.20 -14.11 -42.80
C ALA A 124 0.54 -15.12 -43.74
N THR A 125 -0.35 -15.97 -43.22
CA THR A 125 -1.64 -16.37 -43.83
C THR A 125 -2.24 -17.60 -43.13
N ALA A 126 -3.52 -17.46 -42.75
CA ALA A 126 -4.47 -18.49 -42.33
C ALA A 126 -4.49 -18.94 -40.85
N GLN A 127 -4.94 -18.04 -39.96
CA GLN A 127 -5.80 -18.40 -38.81
C GLN A 127 -6.59 -17.17 -38.33
N ALA A 128 -7.62 -16.80 -39.08
CA ALA A 128 -8.67 -15.90 -38.62
C ALA A 128 -9.84 -16.75 -38.11
N THR A 129 -9.85 -17.04 -36.81
CA THR A 129 -10.99 -17.62 -36.08
C THR A 129 -11.04 -17.03 -34.67
N ASN A 130 -11.91 -16.04 -34.47
CA ASN A 130 -12.48 -15.55 -33.19
C ASN A 130 -11.62 -15.65 -31.92
N SER A 131 -10.53 -14.91 -31.84
CA SER A 131 -10.06 -14.39 -30.54
C SER A 131 -10.83 -13.09 -30.29
N ALA A 132 -11.46 -12.95 -29.12
CA ALA A 132 -12.18 -11.74 -28.75
C ALA A 132 -11.27 -10.51 -28.95
N HIS A 133 -11.78 -9.49 -29.65
CA HIS A 133 -11.13 -8.19 -29.75
C HIS A 133 -11.30 -7.48 -28.39
N ILE A 134 -10.31 -7.61 -27.51
CA ILE A 134 -10.24 -6.92 -26.21
C ILE A 134 -9.36 -5.68 -26.34
N ASN A 135 -9.85 -4.55 -25.84
CA ASN A 135 -9.06 -3.32 -25.64
C ASN A 135 -8.81 -3.14 -24.14
N TYR A 136 -7.57 -2.84 -23.76
CA TYR A 136 -7.19 -2.55 -22.37
C TYR A 136 -6.84 -1.06 -22.25
N SER A 137 -7.30 -0.41 -21.20
CA SER A 137 -7.00 0.98 -20.90
C SER A 137 -6.71 1.11 -19.42
N HIS A 138 -5.51 1.60 -19.10
CA HIS A 138 -5.03 1.76 -17.73
C HIS A 138 -4.82 3.25 -17.45
N GLY A 139 -5.28 3.69 -16.29
CA GLY A 139 -5.07 5.03 -15.79
C GLY A 139 -3.64 5.28 -15.33
N THR A 140 -3.43 6.50 -14.90
CA THR A 140 -2.23 7.04 -14.28
C THR A 140 -2.52 7.31 -12.79
N LEU A 141 -1.63 8.05 -12.13
CA LEU A 141 -1.87 8.55 -10.77
C LEU A 141 -2.71 9.84 -10.75
N GLU A 142 -2.92 10.45 -11.92
CA GLU A 142 -3.73 11.66 -12.12
C GLU A 142 -5.19 11.28 -12.41
N ALA A 143 -6.07 12.27 -12.48
CA ALA A 143 -7.43 12.02 -12.91
C ALA A 143 -7.48 11.73 -14.42
N ASP A 144 -8.04 10.58 -14.80
CA ASP A 144 -8.13 10.16 -16.19
C ASP A 144 -9.56 10.25 -16.75
N THR A 145 -9.66 10.53 -18.04
CA THR A 145 -10.92 10.38 -18.78
C THR A 145 -10.81 9.23 -19.77
N PHE A 146 -11.54 8.16 -19.49
CA PHE A 146 -11.61 6.96 -20.30
C PHE A 146 -12.77 7.03 -21.29
N THR A 147 -12.50 6.60 -22.52
CA THR A 147 -13.52 6.40 -23.55
C THR A 147 -13.40 4.98 -24.10
N ILE A 148 -14.43 4.50 -24.80
CA ILE A 148 -14.38 3.18 -25.43
C ILE A 148 -13.92 3.25 -26.88
N ASP A 149 -13.21 2.20 -27.32
CA ASP A 149 -12.93 2.00 -28.73
C ASP A 149 -13.98 1.07 -29.35
N PRO A 150 -14.89 1.59 -30.20
CA PRO A 150 -16.01 0.81 -30.75
C PRO A 150 -15.56 -0.27 -31.75
N ARG A 151 -14.26 -0.40 -32.04
CA ARG A 151 -13.70 -1.50 -32.83
C ARG A 151 -13.57 -2.80 -32.03
N TYR A 152 -13.66 -2.71 -30.70
CA TYR A 152 -13.48 -3.83 -29.78
C TYR A 152 -14.78 -4.16 -29.09
N SER A 153 -15.14 -5.45 -29.10
CA SER A 153 -16.36 -5.94 -28.45
C SER A 153 -16.26 -6.03 -26.93
N LEU A 154 -15.04 -5.95 -26.40
CA LEU A 154 -14.76 -5.91 -24.97
C LEU A 154 -13.75 -4.80 -24.70
N ASN A 155 -14.12 -3.83 -23.87
CA ASN A 155 -13.21 -2.81 -23.34
C ASN A 155 -13.01 -3.09 -21.85
N VAL A 156 -11.76 -3.16 -21.40
CA VAL A 156 -11.37 -3.36 -20.00
C VAL A 156 -10.63 -2.12 -19.54
N ILE A 157 -11.16 -1.46 -18.52
CA ILE A 157 -10.72 -0.14 -18.07
C ILE A 157 -10.38 -0.23 -16.58
N SER A 158 -9.18 0.20 -16.21
CA SER A 158 -8.75 0.26 -14.82
C SER A 158 -8.25 1.67 -14.52
N GLY A 159 -8.91 2.39 -13.62
CA GLY A 159 -8.35 3.58 -12.97
C GLY A 159 -7.25 3.19 -11.98
N ASN A 160 -6.34 4.12 -11.67
CA ASN A 160 -5.14 3.85 -10.86
C ASN A 160 -4.94 4.86 -9.71
N GLY A 161 -6.05 5.44 -9.23
CA GLY A 161 -6.05 6.42 -8.15
C GLY A 161 -5.84 7.84 -8.67
N ASN A 162 -6.12 8.84 -7.82
CA ASN A 162 -6.26 10.21 -8.28
C ASN A 162 -5.66 11.22 -7.29
N ILE A 163 -4.48 11.76 -7.62
CA ILE A 163 -3.81 12.79 -6.82
C ILE A 163 -4.48 14.17 -6.92
N GLU A 164 -5.25 14.42 -7.98
CA GLU A 164 -5.86 15.72 -8.29
C GLU A 164 -7.28 15.85 -7.71
N TYR A 165 -7.70 14.90 -6.88
CA TYR A 165 -9.06 14.84 -6.33
C TYR A 165 -9.48 16.14 -5.62
N SER A 166 -8.56 16.81 -4.92
CA SER A 166 -8.82 18.08 -4.23
C SER A 166 -9.18 19.24 -5.18
N ASP A 167 -8.79 19.15 -6.46
CA ASP A 167 -9.13 20.13 -7.49
C ASP A 167 -10.51 19.86 -8.13
N GLY A 168 -11.18 18.77 -7.71
CA GLY A 168 -12.48 18.33 -8.21
C GLY A 168 -12.40 17.40 -9.43
N GLU A 169 -11.20 17.06 -9.87
CA GLU A 169 -10.95 16.11 -10.96
C GLU A 169 -11.17 14.67 -10.48
N ARG A 170 -11.60 13.77 -11.37
CA ARG A 170 -12.04 12.40 -11.03
C ARG A 170 -11.75 11.44 -12.18
N ASP A 171 -11.51 10.17 -11.85
CA ASP A 171 -11.46 9.11 -12.86
C ASP A 171 -12.83 8.92 -13.49
N LEU A 172 -12.95 9.31 -14.75
CA LEU A 172 -14.20 9.43 -15.49
C LEU A 172 -14.26 8.41 -16.63
N LEU A 173 -15.25 7.53 -16.60
CA LEU A 173 -15.67 6.78 -17.79
C LEU A 173 -16.69 7.61 -18.59
N ASP A 174 -16.23 8.24 -19.67
CA ASP A 174 -17.04 9.08 -20.53
C ASP A 174 -17.68 8.28 -21.68
N LEU A 175 -18.99 8.13 -21.57
CA LEU A 175 -19.91 7.48 -22.50
C LEU A 175 -20.96 8.49 -23.01
N SER A 176 -20.69 9.80 -22.99
CA SER A 176 -21.68 10.80 -23.41
C SER A 176 -21.85 10.87 -24.93
N GLU A 177 -20.78 10.59 -25.68
CA GLU A 177 -20.74 10.72 -27.14
C GLU A 177 -20.86 9.38 -27.90
N ILE A 178 -21.06 8.26 -27.19
CA ILE A 178 -21.16 6.96 -27.85
C ILE A 178 -22.49 6.82 -28.58
N SER A 179 -22.43 6.34 -29.83
CA SER A 179 -23.60 6.19 -30.71
C SER A 179 -24.39 4.91 -30.43
N ILE A 180 -24.91 4.79 -29.21
CA ILE A 180 -25.79 3.72 -28.77
C ILE A 180 -27.04 4.31 -28.12
N ASP A 181 -28.17 3.65 -28.27
CA ASP A 181 -29.45 4.16 -27.78
C ASP A 181 -29.74 3.69 -26.35
N ARG A 182 -29.05 2.64 -25.87
CA ARG A 182 -29.33 2.02 -24.56
C ARG A 182 -28.19 1.16 -24.00
N VAL A 183 -28.07 1.16 -22.67
CA VAL A 183 -27.40 0.12 -21.87
C VAL A 183 -28.37 -1.03 -21.60
N ASN A 184 -28.02 -2.24 -22.04
CA ASN A 184 -28.81 -3.45 -21.86
C ASN A 184 -28.71 -3.98 -20.43
N GLU A 185 -27.50 -3.96 -19.87
CA GLU A 185 -27.19 -4.44 -18.52
C GLU A 185 -26.11 -3.55 -17.91
N LEU A 186 -26.26 -3.23 -16.63
CA LEU A 186 -25.28 -2.53 -15.81
C LEU A 186 -25.28 -3.25 -14.46
N SER A 187 -24.11 -3.76 -14.07
CA SER A 187 -23.94 -4.54 -12.86
C SER A 187 -22.69 -4.07 -12.15
N PHE A 188 -22.89 -3.48 -10.98
CA PHE A 188 -21.80 -3.09 -10.11
C PHE A 188 -21.36 -4.28 -9.25
N ALA A 189 -20.05 -4.45 -9.09
CA ALA A 189 -19.47 -5.41 -8.18
C ALA A 189 -19.82 -5.02 -6.73
N GLN A 190 -20.07 -6.03 -5.91
CA GLN A 190 -20.34 -5.93 -4.47
C GLN A 190 -19.57 -7.03 -3.73
N ILE A 191 -19.45 -6.90 -2.41
CA ILE A 191 -18.73 -7.87 -1.59
C ILE A 191 -19.32 -9.29 -1.66
N ASP A 192 -20.63 -9.42 -1.87
CA ASP A 192 -21.38 -10.70 -1.87
C ASP A 192 -22.01 -11.06 -3.24
N GLY A 193 -21.63 -10.35 -4.31
CA GLY A 193 -22.10 -10.64 -5.67
C GLY A 193 -22.00 -9.46 -6.62
N GLY A 194 -22.72 -9.53 -7.74
CA GLY A 194 -22.65 -8.52 -8.79
C GLY A 194 -21.33 -8.54 -9.56
N GLY A 195 -21.20 -7.63 -10.53
CA GLY A 195 -20.02 -7.53 -11.39
C GLY A 195 -19.70 -8.83 -12.15
N THR A 196 -18.45 -8.96 -12.58
CA THR A 196 -17.90 -10.19 -13.19
C THR A 196 -16.46 -10.39 -12.76
N ILE A 197 -16.03 -11.65 -12.65
CA ILE A 197 -14.61 -11.96 -12.43
C ILE A 197 -13.89 -11.93 -13.78
N PHE A 198 -12.75 -11.23 -13.83
CA PHE A 198 -11.90 -11.15 -15.00
C PHE A 198 -10.43 -10.98 -14.57
N ASP A 199 -9.50 -11.58 -15.30
CA ASP A 199 -8.06 -11.42 -15.12
C ASP A 199 -7.52 -10.47 -16.19
N SER A 200 -7.06 -9.29 -15.76
CA SER A 200 -6.46 -8.27 -16.62
C SER A 200 -4.93 -8.36 -16.69
N GLY A 201 -4.32 -9.42 -16.16
CA GLY A 201 -2.87 -9.63 -16.12
C GLY A 201 -2.23 -9.43 -14.74
N GLN A 202 -3.04 -9.25 -13.69
CA GLN A 202 -2.63 -9.04 -12.30
C GLN A 202 -3.57 -9.84 -11.37
N GLY A 203 -3.94 -11.04 -11.81
CA GLY A 203 -4.85 -11.94 -11.11
C GLY A 203 -6.33 -11.60 -11.31
N ASP A 204 -7.18 -12.60 -11.07
CA ASP A 204 -8.63 -12.47 -11.13
C ASP A 204 -9.13 -11.40 -10.15
N ARG A 205 -9.83 -10.37 -10.66
CA ARG A 205 -10.53 -9.36 -9.86
C ARG A 205 -12.01 -9.32 -10.21
N VAL A 206 -12.82 -8.79 -9.29
CA VAL A 206 -14.22 -8.44 -9.59
C VAL A 206 -14.27 -7.06 -10.26
N PHE A 207 -14.75 -7.03 -11.50
CA PHE A 207 -14.99 -5.82 -12.27
C PHE A 207 -16.47 -5.44 -12.20
N ASP A 208 -16.73 -4.15 -12.13
CA ASP A 208 -18.03 -3.62 -12.54
C ASP A 208 -18.18 -3.85 -14.06
N PHE A 209 -19.41 -4.04 -14.56
CA PHE A 209 -19.60 -4.16 -16.00
C PHE A 209 -20.88 -3.54 -16.51
N LEU A 210 -20.86 -3.20 -17.80
CA LEU A 210 -22.06 -2.88 -18.54
C LEU A 210 -22.01 -3.44 -19.96
N THR A 211 -23.18 -3.78 -20.49
CA THR A 211 -23.36 -4.29 -21.85
C THR A 211 -24.25 -3.34 -22.63
N LEU A 212 -23.81 -2.99 -23.83
CA LEU A 212 -24.47 -2.07 -24.74
C LEU A 212 -25.52 -2.79 -25.60
N ASP A 213 -26.41 -2.03 -26.23
CA ASP A 213 -27.48 -2.57 -27.09
C ASP A 213 -26.96 -3.33 -28.32
N ASN A 214 -25.78 -2.96 -28.81
CA ASN A 214 -25.04 -3.63 -29.89
C ASN A 214 -24.33 -4.93 -29.44
N GLY A 215 -24.32 -5.23 -28.14
CA GLY A 215 -23.69 -6.42 -27.54
C GLY A 215 -22.25 -6.21 -27.04
N ASP A 216 -21.66 -5.03 -27.23
CA ASP A 216 -20.34 -4.72 -26.71
C ASP A 216 -20.38 -4.63 -25.17
N THR A 217 -19.29 -5.02 -24.53
CA THR A 217 -19.17 -5.04 -23.06
C THR A 217 -18.02 -4.15 -22.61
N ILE A 218 -18.24 -3.44 -21.51
CA ILE A 218 -17.22 -2.65 -20.81
C ILE A 218 -17.07 -3.24 -19.42
N LEU A 219 -15.86 -3.64 -19.06
CA LEU A 219 -15.46 -3.99 -17.71
C LEU A 219 -14.69 -2.82 -17.13
N PHE A 220 -14.98 -2.43 -15.89
CA PHE A 220 -14.29 -1.32 -15.26
C PHE A 220 -14.09 -1.49 -13.75
N GLU A 221 -13.02 -0.87 -13.25
CA GLU A 221 -12.63 -0.76 -11.85
C GLU A 221 -11.85 0.55 -11.65
N GLY A 222 -11.69 1.02 -10.41
CA GLY A 222 -11.01 2.28 -10.13
C GLY A 222 -11.67 3.52 -10.75
N ILE A 223 -12.95 3.44 -11.13
CA ILE A 223 -13.69 4.55 -11.73
C ILE A 223 -14.52 5.26 -10.66
N ASP A 224 -14.36 6.59 -10.58
CA ASP A 224 -15.13 7.45 -9.68
C ASP A 224 -16.48 7.82 -10.29
N ARG A 225 -16.52 8.11 -11.60
CA ARG A 225 -17.75 8.59 -12.27
C ARG A 225 -17.97 7.95 -13.63
N ILE A 226 -19.24 7.78 -13.99
CA ILE A 226 -19.64 7.38 -15.34
C ILE A 226 -20.56 8.45 -15.91
N LEU A 227 -20.17 9.04 -17.04
CA LEU A 227 -20.98 10.05 -17.72
C LEU A 227 -21.66 9.43 -18.94
N PHE A 228 -22.98 9.45 -18.96
CA PHE A 228 -23.82 9.22 -20.14
C PHE A 228 -24.35 10.54 -20.68
N SER A 229 -24.92 10.51 -21.89
CA SER A 229 -25.50 11.72 -22.52
C SER A 229 -26.64 12.37 -21.72
N ASP A 230 -27.32 11.60 -20.88
CA ASP A 230 -28.54 11.96 -20.16
C ASP A 230 -28.45 11.77 -18.64
N TYR A 231 -27.39 11.14 -18.13
CA TYR A 231 -27.23 10.84 -16.72
C TYR A 231 -25.76 10.66 -16.32
N GLU A 232 -25.43 10.93 -15.06
CA GLU A 232 -24.11 10.70 -14.48
C GLU A 232 -24.25 9.81 -13.25
N TYR A 233 -23.44 8.75 -13.17
CA TYR A 233 -23.29 7.94 -11.95
C TYR A 233 -22.06 8.42 -11.20
N ASP A 234 -22.27 8.71 -9.92
CA ASP A 234 -21.19 8.86 -8.95
C ASP A 234 -21.01 7.54 -8.21
N LEU A 235 -19.79 7.01 -8.24
CA LEU A 235 -19.40 5.75 -7.63
C LEU A 235 -18.52 5.97 -6.41
N ALA A 236 -17.92 7.15 -6.25
CA ALA A 236 -17.04 7.45 -5.13
C ALA A 236 -17.81 7.42 -3.79
N VAL A 237 -17.15 6.92 -2.74
CA VAL A 237 -17.66 7.04 -1.37
C VAL A 237 -17.04 8.28 -0.74
N ASP A 238 -17.85 9.31 -0.56
CA ASP A 238 -17.41 10.59 0.00
C ASP A 238 -17.92 10.75 1.45
N PRO A 239 -17.11 10.45 2.46
CA PRO A 239 -17.47 10.71 3.84
C PRO A 239 -17.55 12.22 4.11
N ASN A 240 -18.35 12.59 5.10
CA ASN A 240 -18.66 13.99 5.39
C ASN A 240 -17.56 14.75 6.19
N ASP A 241 -16.37 14.17 6.35
CA ASP A 241 -15.27 14.75 7.12
C ASP A 241 -14.66 15.93 6.35
N PRO A 242 -14.57 17.15 6.95
CA PRO A 242 -14.15 18.35 6.24
C PRO A 242 -12.76 18.31 5.61
N GLY A 243 -11.85 17.46 6.11
CA GLY A 243 -10.49 17.29 5.60
C GLY A 243 -10.34 16.20 4.53
N PHE A 244 -11.39 15.42 4.24
CA PHE A 244 -11.31 14.28 3.31
C PHE A 244 -10.84 14.68 1.90
N GLU A 245 -11.31 15.81 1.37
CA GLU A 245 -10.92 16.29 0.04
C GLU A 245 -9.40 16.57 -0.06
N ASP A 246 -8.76 16.94 1.06
CA ASP A 246 -7.33 17.24 1.13
C ASP A 246 -6.47 15.99 1.41
N GLN A 247 -7.08 14.84 1.71
CA GLN A 247 -6.39 13.57 1.99
C GLN A 247 -6.01 12.85 0.69
N TRP A 248 -5.09 13.45 -0.07
CA TRP A 248 -4.58 12.93 -1.33
C TRP A 248 -4.12 11.47 -1.25
N ASN A 249 -3.63 11.02 -0.10
CA ASN A 249 -3.20 9.64 0.12
C ASN A 249 -4.35 8.64 -0.03
N LEU A 250 -5.55 8.97 0.44
CA LEU A 250 -6.71 8.09 0.31
C LEU A 250 -7.12 7.97 -1.16
N HIS A 251 -7.14 9.11 -1.86
CA HIS A 251 -7.53 9.21 -3.26
C HIS A 251 -6.53 8.53 -4.20
N LEU A 252 -5.23 8.73 -3.96
CA LEU A 252 -4.16 8.10 -4.73
C LEU A 252 -4.15 6.58 -4.58
N MET A 253 -4.44 6.06 -3.39
CA MET A 253 -4.50 4.62 -3.16
C MET A 253 -5.85 4.00 -3.55
N GLY A 254 -6.84 4.78 -4.00
CA GLY A 254 -8.19 4.29 -4.33
C GLY A 254 -8.97 3.77 -3.13
N VAL A 255 -8.73 4.32 -1.93
CA VAL A 255 -9.38 3.87 -0.68
C VAL A 255 -10.89 4.13 -0.73
N GLN A 256 -11.32 5.26 -1.27
CA GLN A 256 -12.71 5.63 -1.45
C GLN A 256 -13.45 4.67 -2.39
N ASN A 257 -12.79 4.13 -3.41
CA ASN A 257 -13.38 3.13 -4.30
C ASN A 257 -13.49 1.78 -3.57
N ALA A 258 -12.49 1.41 -2.75
CA ALA A 258 -12.53 0.21 -1.91
C ALA A 258 -13.66 0.24 -0.87
N TRP A 259 -14.00 1.42 -0.33
CA TRP A 259 -15.11 1.60 0.61
C TRP A 259 -16.48 1.26 0.05
N ARG A 260 -16.65 1.19 -1.28
CA ARG A 260 -17.87 0.65 -1.91
C ARG A 260 -18.12 -0.81 -1.52
N PHE A 261 -17.06 -1.55 -1.16
CA PHE A 261 -17.10 -2.96 -0.82
C PHE A 261 -16.98 -3.21 0.68
N THR A 262 -16.04 -2.52 1.34
CA THR A 262 -15.78 -2.67 2.77
C THR A 262 -15.14 -1.42 3.35
N THR A 263 -15.58 -1.03 4.54
CA THR A 263 -14.97 0.05 5.34
C THR A 263 -14.18 -0.51 6.53
N GLY A 264 -13.77 -1.79 6.43
CA GLY A 264 -13.18 -2.54 7.53
C GLY A 264 -14.23 -3.31 8.33
N SER A 265 -13.77 -4.13 9.28
CA SER A 265 -14.65 -4.94 10.14
C SER A 265 -14.05 -5.20 11.51
N ASP A 266 -14.91 -5.41 12.49
CA ASP A 266 -14.55 -5.81 13.87
C ASP A 266 -13.90 -7.20 13.94
N ARG A 267 -13.75 -7.90 12.81
CA ARG A 267 -13.02 -9.16 12.68
C ARG A 267 -11.52 -8.97 12.44
N VAL A 268 -11.07 -7.74 12.22
CA VAL A 268 -9.67 -7.39 12.05
C VAL A 268 -9.28 -6.38 13.13
N LEU A 269 -8.27 -6.75 13.91
CA LEU A 269 -7.62 -5.87 14.86
C LEU A 269 -6.41 -5.22 14.18
N VAL A 270 -6.28 -3.90 14.28
CA VAL A 270 -5.07 -3.21 13.86
C VAL A 270 -4.24 -2.86 15.10
N GLY A 271 -3.08 -3.48 15.26
CA GLY A 271 -2.10 -3.14 16.29
C GLY A 271 -1.24 -1.95 15.84
N VAL A 272 -1.03 -0.98 16.71
CA VAL A 272 -0.07 0.12 16.52
C VAL A 272 1.00 0.00 17.60
N GLN A 273 2.21 -0.35 17.20
CA GLN A 273 3.39 -0.29 18.06
C GLN A 273 4.15 0.98 17.71
N ASP A 274 4.06 1.98 18.58
CA ASP A 274 4.61 3.32 18.35
C ASP A 274 5.00 3.98 19.67
N SER A 275 4.99 5.32 19.74
CA SER A 275 5.27 6.20 20.89
C SER A 275 4.09 6.40 21.83
N GLY A 276 3.05 5.57 21.71
CA GLY A 276 1.78 5.78 22.40
C GLY A 276 0.97 6.95 21.84
N LEU A 277 0.00 7.41 22.62
CA LEU A 277 -0.96 8.44 22.28
C LEU A 277 -0.76 9.66 23.18
N GLY A 278 -0.86 10.84 22.60
CA GLY A 278 -1.04 12.07 23.37
C GLY A 278 -2.31 11.99 24.20
N MET A 279 -2.16 11.74 25.51
CA MET A 279 -3.25 11.43 26.43
C MET A 279 -3.10 12.17 27.75
N PHE A 280 -4.22 12.58 28.36
CA PHE A 280 -4.28 13.12 29.72
C PHE A 280 -5.52 12.62 30.45
N GLU A 281 -5.33 12.07 31.66
CA GLU A 281 -6.42 11.53 32.50
C GLU A 281 -7.33 10.49 31.80
N GLY A 282 -6.81 9.80 30.77
CA GLY A 282 -7.54 8.80 29.99
C GLY A 282 -8.23 9.35 28.74
N ASP A 283 -8.21 10.67 28.53
CA ASP A 283 -8.71 11.33 27.32
C ASP A 283 -7.57 11.49 26.31
N PHE A 284 -7.86 11.24 25.04
CA PHE A 284 -6.93 11.40 23.90
C PHE A 284 -7.67 12.06 22.72
N HIS A 285 -7.08 12.10 21.54
CA HIS A 285 -7.66 12.81 20.39
C HIS A 285 -9.11 12.35 20.12
N PRO A 286 -10.10 13.27 20.03
CA PRO A 286 -11.53 12.91 20.00
C PRO A 286 -11.94 12.13 18.75
N ASP A 287 -11.13 12.21 17.70
CA ASP A 287 -11.34 11.50 16.44
C ASP A 287 -10.83 10.06 16.46
N LEU A 288 -10.17 9.63 17.54
CA LEU A 288 -9.73 8.24 17.71
C LEU A 288 -10.79 7.52 18.56
N VAL A 289 -11.79 6.90 17.94
CA VAL A 289 -12.98 6.42 18.68
C VAL A 289 -12.96 4.92 19.02
N ASN A 290 -12.18 4.12 18.26
CA ASN A 290 -12.10 2.66 18.41
C ASN A 290 -10.76 2.20 18.99
N THR A 291 -10.26 2.91 20.01
CA THR A 291 -8.95 2.63 20.62
C THR A 291 -9.04 1.65 21.79
N ILE A 292 -8.31 0.55 21.68
CA ILE A 292 -7.96 -0.35 22.77
C ILE A 292 -6.55 0.04 23.24
N TYR A 293 -6.35 0.07 24.55
CA TYR A 293 -5.05 0.44 25.13
C TYR A 293 -4.75 -0.29 26.44
N TYR A 294 -3.46 -0.37 26.78
CA TYR A 294 -3.03 -0.74 28.13
C TYR A 294 -2.99 0.50 29.02
N PRO A 295 -3.71 0.53 30.16
CA PRO A 295 -3.80 1.73 31.00
C PRO A 295 -2.46 2.30 31.49
N ASP A 296 -1.46 1.43 31.64
CA ASP A 296 -0.12 1.80 32.12
C ASP A 296 0.93 1.89 30.99
N ASN A 297 0.53 1.73 29.72
CA ASN A 297 1.42 1.72 28.55
C ASN A 297 0.66 2.19 27.29
N VAL A 298 0.35 3.48 27.22
CA VAL A 298 -0.29 4.11 26.05
C VAL A 298 -0.11 5.62 26.02
N ALA A 299 0.38 6.26 27.09
CA ALA A 299 0.52 7.71 27.12
C ALA A 299 1.89 8.09 26.55
N ASP A 300 1.92 8.87 25.48
CA ASP A 300 3.16 9.45 24.96
C ASP A 300 3.73 10.45 25.98
N GLU A 301 4.98 10.27 26.41
CA GLU A 301 5.63 11.19 27.34
C GLU A 301 6.19 12.46 26.68
N PHE A 302 6.03 12.59 25.35
CA PHE A 302 6.52 13.68 24.52
C PHE A 302 8.02 13.92 24.67
N PHE A 303 8.77 12.86 24.98
CA PHE A 303 10.18 12.96 25.29
C PHE A 303 10.92 11.77 24.70
N ARG A 304 11.95 12.08 23.91
CA ARG A 304 12.80 11.08 23.29
C ARG A 304 14.15 11.04 23.99
N GLU A 305 14.44 9.93 24.67
CA GLU A 305 15.76 9.67 25.25
C GLU A 305 16.66 8.92 24.24
N VAL A 306 17.41 9.66 23.41
CA VAL A 306 18.50 9.07 22.61
C VAL A 306 19.84 9.41 23.26
N SER A 307 20.75 8.44 23.29
CA SER A 307 22.08 8.58 23.88
C SER A 307 22.86 9.77 23.30
N GLY A 308 22.88 10.90 24.02
CA GLY A 308 23.59 12.12 23.64
C GLY A 308 22.72 13.23 23.06
N ASP A 309 21.42 12.99 22.87
CA ASP A 309 20.47 14.00 22.40
C ASP A 309 19.06 13.75 22.96
N SER A 310 18.72 14.42 24.06
CA SER A 310 17.40 14.36 24.68
C SER A 310 16.60 15.59 24.27
N HIS A 311 15.52 15.42 23.52
CA HIS A 311 14.69 16.51 23.03
C HIS A 311 13.20 16.24 23.28
N GLN A 312 12.49 17.30 23.63
CA GLN A 312 11.03 17.27 23.76
C GLN A 312 10.43 17.20 22.37
N GLN A 313 9.55 16.23 22.15
CA GLN A 313 8.78 16.13 20.93
C GLN A 313 7.68 17.17 20.91
N ASN A 314 7.42 17.72 19.73
CA ASN A 314 6.34 18.68 19.59
C ASN A 314 5.00 17.95 19.48
N SER A 315 4.87 16.89 18.70
CA SER A 315 3.60 16.15 18.57
C SER A 315 3.79 14.68 18.89
N SER A 316 2.71 14.00 19.31
CA SER A 316 2.68 12.56 19.50
C SER A 316 2.68 11.84 18.15
N HIS A 317 3.65 10.96 17.95
CA HIS A 317 3.83 10.24 16.68
C HIS A 317 2.79 9.11 16.56
N GLY A 318 2.49 8.38 17.63
CA GLY A 318 1.51 7.29 17.61
C GLY A 318 0.07 7.78 17.43
N THR A 319 -0.26 8.99 17.92
CA THR A 319 -1.54 9.66 17.58
C THR A 319 -1.68 9.84 16.07
N ALA A 320 -0.64 10.33 15.39
CA ALA A 320 -0.68 10.55 13.94
C ALA A 320 -0.71 9.24 13.14
N VAL A 321 0.02 8.22 13.59
CA VAL A 321 -0.02 6.88 12.98
C VAL A 321 -1.42 6.28 13.07
N GLN A 322 -2.06 6.34 14.24
CA GLN A 322 -3.39 5.80 14.42
C GLN A 322 -4.46 6.59 13.64
N GLY A 323 -4.33 7.91 13.52
CA GLY A 323 -5.24 8.75 12.74
C GLY A 323 -5.36 8.31 11.28
N ILE A 324 -4.23 7.99 10.64
CA ILE A 324 -4.22 7.48 9.25
C ILE A 324 -4.99 6.14 9.17
N ILE A 325 -4.77 5.25 10.13
CA ILE A 325 -5.37 3.91 10.14
C ILE A 325 -6.89 3.98 10.36
N ALA A 326 -7.34 4.75 11.36
CA ALA A 326 -8.71 4.70 11.86
C ALA A 326 -9.16 5.96 12.63
N ALA A 327 -8.83 7.17 12.16
CA ALA A 327 -9.64 8.33 12.52
C ALA A 327 -11.12 8.06 12.19
N ALA A 328 -12.02 8.61 13.00
CA ALA A 328 -13.44 8.32 12.92
C ALA A 328 -14.06 8.95 11.67
N THR A 329 -14.28 8.14 10.64
CA THR A 329 -14.80 8.59 9.35
C THR A 329 -16.33 8.79 9.36
N ASP A 330 -16.79 9.70 8.50
CA ASP A 330 -18.19 10.10 8.28
C ASP A 330 -18.87 10.70 9.54
N ASN A 331 -18.08 11.38 10.38
CA ASN A 331 -18.53 11.92 11.67
C ASN A 331 -18.76 13.46 11.66
N GLY A 332 -18.43 14.13 10.56
CA GLY A 332 -18.60 15.56 10.32
C GLY A 332 -17.46 16.42 10.87
N THR A 333 -16.34 15.81 11.23
CA THR A 333 -15.20 16.45 11.90
C THR A 333 -13.90 15.94 11.30
N GLY A 334 -12.88 16.80 11.22
CA GLY A 334 -11.53 16.31 10.99
C GLY A 334 -11.30 15.62 9.66
N ILE A 335 -10.72 14.42 9.75
CA ILE A 335 -10.22 13.62 8.64
C ILE A 335 -10.86 12.23 8.67
N ALA A 336 -10.82 11.53 7.54
CA ALA A 336 -11.20 10.14 7.44
C ALA A 336 -10.00 9.21 7.75
N GLY A 337 -10.21 8.18 8.55
CA GLY A 337 -9.31 7.03 8.66
C GLY A 337 -9.62 5.98 7.59
N ILE A 338 -8.63 5.16 7.23
CA ILE A 338 -8.80 4.09 6.24
C ILE A 338 -9.85 3.06 6.70
N ASN A 339 -9.88 2.74 8.00
CA ASN A 339 -10.77 1.75 8.59
C ASN A 339 -11.80 2.41 9.51
N TRP A 340 -13.08 2.26 9.16
CA TRP A 340 -14.19 2.86 9.90
C TRP A 340 -14.67 1.95 11.04
N ASN A 341 -14.53 0.63 10.84
CA ASN A 341 -15.11 -0.40 11.71
C ASN A 341 -14.08 -1.36 12.33
N CYS A 342 -12.78 -1.11 12.18
CA CYS A 342 -11.75 -1.92 12.84
C CYS A 342 -11.43 -1.32 14.23
N ASP A 343 -11.17 -2.18 15.21
CA ASP A 343 -10.57 -1.76 16.47
C ASP A 343 -9.07 -1.52 16.27
N VAL A 344 -8.52 -0.52 16.98
CA VAL A 344 -7.08 -0.25 17.01
C VAL A 344 -6.52 -0.51 18.39
N PHE A 345 -5.54 -1.40 18.51
CA PHE A 345 -4.80 -1.63 19.74
C PHE A 345 -3.49 -0.85 19.71
N ASN A 346 -3.43 0.29 20.41
CA ASN A 346 -2.22 1.09 20.53
C ASN A 346 -1.41 0.67 21.77
N ILE A 347 -0.11 0.42 21.57
CA ILE A 347 0.85 0.05 22.62
C ILE A 347 2.13 0.84 22.42
N ASP A 348 2.64 1.41 23.50
CA ASP A 348 3.86 2.21 23.49
C ASP A 348 5.11 1.34 23.65
N VAL A 349 6.00 1.42 22.66
CA VAL A 349 7.25 0.65 22.56
C VAL A 349 8.46 1.53 22.26
N LEU A 350 8.29 2.85 22.14
CA LEU A 350 9.32 3.78 21.69
C LEU A 350 9.75 4.77 22.77
N ASP A 351 10.90 5.39 22.54
CA ASP A 351 11.52 6.40 23.41
C ASP A 351 12.11 5.92 24.75
N ALA A 352 11.98 4.62 25.06
CA ALA A 352 12.69 3.90 26.12
C ALA A 352 12.45 4.46 27.53
N ASN A 353 11.22 4.93 27.75
CA ASN A 353 10.73 5.44 29.01
C ASN A 353 10.39 4.30 29.99
N ASN A 354 10.19 4.66 31.26
CA ASN A 354 9.85 3.66 32.28
C ASN A 354 8.38 3.25 32.16
N GLY A 355 8.12 2.13 31.48
CA GLY A 355 6.77 1.61 31.28
C GLY A 355 6.58 1.01 29.89
N ASP A 356 7.47 1.34 28.95
CA ASP A 356 7.45 0.89 27.56
C ASP A 356 7.53 -0.63 27.47
N PHE A 357 6.75 -1.17 26.55
CA PHE A 357 6.82 -2.58 26.22
C PHE A 357 7.98 -2.79 25.24
N SER A 358 8.65 -3.93 25.35
CA SER A 358 9.44 -4.40 24.22
C SER A 358 8.52 -4.74 23.03
N PRO A 359 9.02 -4.69 21.77
CA PRO A 359 8.24 -5.16 20.62
C PRO A 359 7.69 -6.58 20.79
N ALA A 360 8.43 -7.47 21.46
CA ALA A 360 7.97 -8.82 21.77
C ALA A 360 6.78 -8.82 22.75
N GLU A 361 6.83 -8.05 23.83
CA GLU A 361 5.73 -7.94 24.81
C GLU A 361 4.47 -7.34 24.17
N ALA A 362 4.62 -6.26 23.40
CA ALA A 362 3.52 -5.62 22.67
C ALA A 362 2.88 -6.57 21.66
N THR A 363 3.69 -7.23 20.84
CA THR A 363 3.24 -8.21 19.84
C THR A 363 2.49 -9.36 20.52
N GLN A 364 3.04 -9.92 21.59
CA GLN A 364 2.40 -11.00 22.32
C GLN A 364 1.05 -10.58 22.91
N ALA A 365 0.96 -9.35 23.41
CA ALA A 365 -0.27 -8.80 23.96
C ALA A 365 -1.35 -8.60 22.89
N MET A 366 -0.99 -8.08 21.71
CA MET A 366 -1.89 -7.92 20.57
C MET A 366 -2.39 -9.28 20.04
N ILE A 367 -1.49 -10.26 19.90
CA ILE A 367 -1.85 -11.63 19.49
C ILE A 367 -2.83 -12.25 20.49
N ASN A 368 -2.59 -12.10 21.79
CA ASN A 368 -3.49 -12.61 22.82
C ASN A 368 -4.88 -11.96 22.74
N HIS A 369 -4.94 -10.65 22.51
CA HIS A 369 -6.20 -9.94 22.32
C HIS A 369 -6.95 -10.45 21.09
N ALA A 370 -6.29 -10.44 19.92
CA ALA A 370 -6.88 -10.88 18.67
C ALA A 370 -7.42 -12.32 18.77
N ASN A 371 -6.62 -13.23 19.33
CA ASN A 371 -7.04 -14.61 19.57
C ASN A 371 -8.25 -14.72 20.51
N SER A 372 -8.32 -13.86 21.54
CA SER A 372 -9.44 -13.86 22.49
C SER A 372 -10.76 -13.41 21.85
N GLN A 373 -10.69 -12.55 20.84
CA GLN A 373 -11.85 -12.04 20.09
C GLN A 373 -12.10 -12.82 18.79
N GLY A 374 -11.20 -13.73 18.40
CA GLY A 374 -11.27 -14.44 17.12
C GLY A 374 -10.99 -13.52 15.92
N GLN A 375 -10.21 -12.47 16.13
CA GLN A 375 -9.83 -11.48 15.12
C GLN A 375 -8.56 -11.90 14.38
N ARG A 376 -8.42 -11.44 13.13
CA ARG A 376 -7.13 -11.34 12.44
C ARG A 376 -6.37 -10.14 12.95
N LEU A 377 -5.05 -10.14 12.81
CA LEU A 377 -4.19 -9.08 13.34
C LEU A 377 -3.31 -8.49 12.24
N VAL A 378 -3.38 -7.18 12.06
CA VAL A 378 -2.41 -6.40 11.28
C VAL A 378 -1.65 -5.51 12.25
N ILE A 379 -0.32 -5.61 12.31
CA ILE A 379 0.52 -4.81 13.23
C ILE A 379 1.30 -3.79 12.42
N ASN A 380 1.00 -2.52 12.61
CA ASN A 380 1.80 -1.40 12.12
C ASN A 380 2.98 -1.14 13.08
N MET A 381 4.18 -1.10 12.52
CA MET A 381 5.42 -0.76 13.23
C MET A 381 6.13 0.36 12.47
N SER A 382 5.90 1.61 12.88
CA SER A 382 6.48 2.80 12.25
C SER A 382 7.90 3.10 12.76
N PHE A 383 8.69 2.06 13.00
CA PHE A 383 10.08 2.13 13.43
C PHE A 383 10.89 0.95 12.88
N GLY A 384 12.19 1.14 12.72
CA GLY A 384 13.11 0.13 12.21
C GLY A 384 14.41 -0.02 12.99
N GLY A 385 14.57 0.74 14.08
CA GLY A 385 15.79 0.72 14.90
C GLY A 385 15.68 -0.26 16.07
N GLY A 386 16.83 -0.73 16.54
CA GLY A 386 16.92 -1.62 17.71
C GLY A 386 17.61 -2.94 17.38
N ARG A 387 18.04 -3.67 18.41
CA ARG A 387 18.57 -5.02 18.22
C ARG A 387 17.41 -5.97 17.99
N ILE A 388 17.49 -6.80 16.95
CA ILE A 388 16.55 -7.92 16.74
C ILE A 388 16.44 -8.74 18.03
N ASP A 389 15.22 -8.78 18.56
CA ASP A 389 14.88 -9.60 19.72
C ASP A 389 14.44 -11.00 19.24
N PRO A 390 15.17 -12.07 19.60
CA PRO A 390 14.77 -13.43 19.24
C PRO A 390 13.35 -13.80 19.68
N ALA A 391 12.84 -13.21 20.78
CA ALA A 391 11.48 -13.45 21.21
C ALA A 391 10.45 -12.82 20.26
N PHE A 392 10.75 -11.64 19.71
CA PHE A 392 9.92 -11.01 18.69
C PHE A 392 9.93 -11.82 17.38
N GLU A 393 11.11 -12.25 16.95
CA GLU A 393 11.24 -13.10 15.75
C GLU A 393 10.46 -14.41 15.87
N GLU A 394 10.49 -15.07 17.03
CA GLU A 394 9.69 -16.27 17.30
C GLU A 394 8.18 -15.99 17.18
N LEU A 395 7.71 -14.80 17.57
CA LEU A 395 6.32 -14.41 17.41
C LEU A 395 5.96 -14.16 15.94
N VAL A 396 6.83 -13.51 15.17
CA VAL A 396 6.64 -13.33 13.72
C VAL A 396 6.53 -14.70 13.03
N ALA A 397 7.49 -15.58 13.28
CA ALA A 397 7.59 -16.90 12.66
C ALA A 397 6.38 -17.81 12.99
N ASN A 398 5.84 -17.74 14.20
CA ASN A 398 4.77 -18.63 14.66
C ASN A 398 3.35 -18.15 14.33
N ASN A 399 3.17 -16.97 13.72
CA ASN A 399 1.85 -16.37 13.48
C ASN A 399 1.56 -16.03 12.00
N GLN A 400 2.22 -16.70 11.05
CA GLN A 400 2.11 -16.40 9.61
C GLN A 400 0.69 -16.52 9.03
N ASP A 401 -0.19 -17.31 9.65
CA ASP A 401 -1.57 -17.45 9.18
C ASP A 401 -2.50 -16.32 9.66
N ASN A 402 -2.18 -15.68 10.79
CA ASN A 402 -3.15 -14.86 11.54
C ASN A 402 -2.66 -13.45 11.89
N ALA A 403 -1.36 -13.19 11.80
CA ALA A 403 -0.77 -11.88 12.08
C ALA A 403 0.12 -11.41 10.92
N LEU A 404 -0.23 -10.26 10.34
CA LEU A 404 0.56 -9.55 9.33
C LEU A 404 1.32 -8.40 10.00
N PHE A 405 2.62 -8.29 9.74
CA PHE A 405 3.48 -7.22 10.25
C PHE A 405 3.81 -6.25 9.13
N VAL A 406 3.54 -4.97 9.33
CA VAL A 406 3.78 -3.90 8.35
C VAL A 406 4.77 -2.93 8.97
N ILE A 407 5.99 -2.88 8.41
CA ILE A 407 7.17 -2.32 9.09
C ILE A 407 7.84 -1.28 8.20
N ALA A 408 8.12 -0.10 8.77
CA ALA A 408 8.80 1.00 8.08
C ALA A 408 10.25 0.64 7.69
N THR A 409 10.69 1.01 6.49
CA THR A 409 12.07 0.75 6.03
C THR A 409 13.12 1.69 6.65
N GLY A 410 12.71 2.84 7.18
CA GLY A 410 13.57 3.87 7.79
C GLY A 410 13.77 5.11 6.92
N ASN A 411 14.36 6.16 7.50
CA ASN A 411 14.34 7.54 6.97
C ASN A 411 15.75 8.14 6.74
N GLN A 412 16.74 7.32 6.37
CA GLN A 412 18.14 7.74 6.25
C GLN A 412 18.63 7.87 4.79
N SER A 413 17.75 7.68 3.80
CA SER A 413 18.09 7.59 2.37
C SER A 413 19.11 6.47 2.07
N ASN A 414 19.14 5.43 2.89
CA ASN A 414 20.06 4.30 2.70
C ASN A 414 19.52 3.35 1.63
N SER A 415 20.43 2.78 0.84
CA SER A 415 20.15 1.67 -0.08
C SER A 415 20.09 0.31 0.64
N SER A 416 19.69 0.32 1.91
CA SER A 416 19.39 -0.84 2.73
C SER A 416 18.23 -0.47 3.65
N ILE A 417 17.23 -1.35 3.73
CA ILE A 417 16.14 -1.21 4.69
C ILE A 417 16.60 -1.55 6.11
N SER A 418 15.76 -1.23 7.10
CA SER A 418 16.07 -1.47 8.51
C SER A 418 16.15 -2.96 8.86
N ASP A 419 16.93 -3.31 9.89
CA ASP A 419 17.09 -4.69 10.38
C ASP A 419 15.72 -5.34 10.67
N LEU A 420 14.78 -4.60 11.24
CA LEU A 420 13.45 -5.11 11.55
C LEU A 420 12.62 -5.35 10.30
N SER A 421 12.63 -4.40 9.35
CA SER A 421 11.91 -4.55 8.08
C SER A 421 12.50 -5.63 7.17
N SER A 422 13.78 -5.99 7.31
CA SER A 422 14.40 -7.09 6.54
C SER A 422 13.83 -8.47 6.85
N PHE A 423 12.98 -8.58 7.88
CA PHE A 423 12.20 -9.80 8.10
C PHE A 423 11.25 -10.12 6.93
N ALA A 424 10.94 -9.15 6.07
CA ALA A 424 10.20 -9.37 4.83
C ALA A 424 10.92 -10.31 3.83
N ASP A 425 12.25 -10.47 3.91
CA ASP A 425 13.00 -11.46 3.12
C ASP A 425 12.93 -12.88 3.72
N ILE A 426 12.46 -13.02 4.96
CA ILE A 426 12.52 -14.26 5.74
C ILE A 426 11.12 -14.83 5.98
N TYR A 427 10.13 -13.97 6.21
CA TYR A 427 8.79 -14.33 6.65
C TYR A 427 7.73 -13.69 5.77
N ASP A 428 6.85 -14.52 5.19
CA ASP A 428 5.84 -14.07 4.22
C ASP A 428 4.67 -13.30 4.86
N ASN A 429 4.64 -13.19 6.18
CA ASN A 429 3.72 -12.33 6.91
C ASN A 429 4.35 -10.99 7.32
N VAL A 430 5.43 -10.56 6.66
CA VAL A 430 6.07 -9.26 6.89
C VAL A 430 6.10 -8.44 5.61
N ILE A 431 5.66 -7.18 5.70
CA ILE A 431 5.68 -6.18 4.63
C ILE A 431 6.63 -5.06 5.05
N ALA A 432 7.67 -4.82 4.26
CA ALA A 432 8.55 -3.67 4.42
C ALA A 432 8.05 -2.50 3.57
N VAL A 433 7.83 -1.34 4.19
CA VAL A 433 7.17 -0.19 3.55
C VAL A 433 8.10 1.01 3.40
N GLY A 434 8.37 1.38 2.14
CA GLY A 434 9.01 2.65 1.78
C GLY A 434 7.99 3.79 1.59
N ALA A 435 8.48 5.00 1.37
CA ALA A 435 7.64 6.20 1.24
C ALA A 435 7.75 6.84 -0.15
N ILE A 436 6.63 7.33 -0.67
CA ILE A 436 6.54 8.14 -1.90
C ILE A 436 5.89 9.50 -1.66
N GLU A 437 6.32 10.48 -2.44
CA GLU A 437 5.66 11.79 -2.55
C GLU A 437 4.46 11.71 -3.53
N ALA A 438 3.65 12.76 -3.54
CA ALA A 438 2.44 12.88 -4.36
C ALA A 438 2.65 12.67 -5.87
N ASP A 439 3.87 12.95 -6.39
CA ASP A 439 4.20 12.74 -7.79
C ASP A 439 4.64 11.30 -8.13
N GLY A 440 4.52 10.38 -7.16
CA GLY A 440 4.92 8.99 -7.29
C GLY A 440 6.42 8.75 -7.11
N SER A 441 7.23 9.81 -6.92
CA SER A 441 8.66 9.64 -6.68
C SER A 441 8.93 9.11 -5.26
N ARG A 442 9.96 8.26 -5.12
CA ARG A 442 10.43 7.84 -3.80
C ARG A 442 10.83 9.07 -2.97
N ALA A 443 10.29 9.18 -1.77
CA ALA A 443 10.62 10.26 -0.85
C ALA A 443 12.15 10.28 -0.62
N PRO A 444 12.82 11.44 -0.73
CA PRO A 444 14.28 11.52 -0.71
C PRO A 444 14.94 10.90 0.54
N TYR A 445 14.24 10.86 1.67
CA TYR A 445 14.72 10.26 2.92
C TYR A 445 14.39 8.76 3.06
N SER A 446 13.49 8.20 2.26
CA SER A 446 13.05 6.81 2.41
C SER A 446 14.22 5.86 2.21
N ASN A 447 14.44 4.92 3.12
CA ASN A 447 15.32 3.80 2.85
C ASN A 447 14.66 2.88 1.80
N TYR A 448 15.51 2.20 1.05
CA TYR A 448 15.13 1.30 -0.06
C TYR A 448 16.17 0.18 -0.15
N GLY A 449 15.93 -0.86 -0.95
CA GLY A 449 16.86 -1.97 -1.13
C GLY A 449 16.20 -3.33 -0.99
N GLN A 450 17.02 -4.37 -0.86
CA GLN A 450 16.56 -5.75 -0.73
C GLN A 450 15.53 -5.88 0.41
N GLY A 451 14.44 -6.60 0.14
CA GLY A 451 13.37 -6.88 1.09
C GLY A 451 12.27 -5.82 1.13
N ILE A 452 12.41 -4.66 0.47
CA ILE A 452 11.31 -3.70 0.35
C ILE A 452 10.13 -4.37 -0.35
N THR A 453 8.92 -4.29 0.21
CA THR A 453 7.76 -5.00 -0.35
C THR A 453 6.87 -4.04 -1.14
N LEU A 454 6.54 -2.90 -0.55
CA LEU A 454 5.62 -1.91 -1.10
C LEU A 454 6.10 -0.50 -0.74
N VAL A 455 5.52 0.49 -1.41
CA VAL A 455 5.58 1.89 -0.97
C VAL A 455 4.19 2.42 -0.66
N GLY A 456 4.15 3.40 0.25
CA GLY A 456 2.94 4.12 0.61
C GLY A 456 3.15 5.65 0.62
N PRO A 457 2.05 6.43 0.65
CA PRO A 457 2.11 7.89 0.72
C PRO A 457 2.76 8.41 2.01
N THR A 458 3.60 9.43 1.90
CA THR A 458 4.09 10.24 3.04
C THR A 458 3.58 11.68 2.94
N ASP A 459 3.81 12.52 3.95
CA ASP A 459 3.44 13.93 3.95
C ASP A 459 1.92 14.09 3.76
N VAL A 460 1.18 13.43 4.65
CA VAL A 460 -0.29 13.29 4.59
C VAL A 460 -0.97 13.98 5.79
N PRO A 461 -2.20 14.47 5.64
CA PRO A 461 -2.99 14.93 6.78
C PRO A 461 -3.19 13.80 7.80
N SER A 462 -3.06 14.10 9.09
CA SER A 462 -3.37 13.16 10.17
C SER A 462 -3.89 13.87 11.43
N THR A 463 -4.37 13.12 12.40
CA THR A 463 -4.58 13.61 13.77
C THR A 463 -3.26 13.90 14.46
N GLY A 464 -3.24 14.80 15.42
CA GLY A 464 -2.03 15.14 16.18
C GLY A 464 -2.35 15.54 17.61
N ALA A 465 -1.34 15.52 18.46
CA ALA A 465 -1.46 15.96 19.85
C ALA A 465 -0.16 16.65 20.29
N PHE A 466 -0.20 17.91 20.73
CA PHE A 466 0.97 18.61 21.32
C PHE A 466 0.92 18.54 22.85
N PRO A 467 2.05 18.51 23.57
CA PRO A 467 2.05 18.54 25.04
C PRO A 467 1.57 19.91 25.56
N ASP A 468 0.78 19.91 26.65
CA ASP A 468 0.39 21.14 27.36
C ASP A 468 0.64 21.06 28.87
N GLN A 469 1.26 22.11 29.41
CA GLN A 469 1.50 22.26 30.84
C GLN A 469 0.21 22.53 31.66
N ARG A 470 -0.91 22.88 31.02
CA ARG A 470 -2.20 23.11 31.70
C ARG A 470 -3.23 22.00 31.49
N PHE A 471 -3.18 21.27 30.38
CA PHE A 471 -4.14 20.21 30.01
C PHE A 471 -3.50 18.86 29.63
N GLY A 472 -2.21 18.65 29.89
CA GLY A 472 -1.49 17.42 29.54
C GLY A 472 -1.19 17.31 28.04
N TYR A 473 -2.19 17.49 27.17
CA TYR A 473 -2.05 17.59 25.71
C TYR A 473 -3.11 18.52 25.08
N HIS A 474 -2.91 18.92 23.82
CA HIS A 474 -3.90 19.54 22.93
C HIS A 474 -4.04 18.75 21.63
N ALA A 475 -5.23 18.19 21.40
CA ALA A 475 -5.62 17.58 20.13
C ALA A 475 -5.68 18.62 19.01
N HIS A 476 -5.23 18.24 17.82
CA HIS A 476 -5.32 19.02 16.58
C HIS A 476 -5.28 18.08 15.37
N TYR A 477 -5.50 18.63 14.18
CA TYR A 477 -5.17 17.97 12.91
C TYR A 477 -3.84 18.53 12.43
N ASP A 478 -2.90 17.67 12.03
CA ASP A 478 -1.52 18.06 11.73
C ASP A 478 -1.47 18.93 10.46
N ASP A 479 -1.50 20.24 10.67
CA ASP A 479 -1.41 21.27 9.63
C ASP A 479 -0.08 21.23 8.86
N ASN A 480 0.96 20.53 9.36
CA ASN A 480 2.27 20.42 8.70
C ASN A 480 2.48 19.12 7.92
N LEU A 481 1.45 18.26 7.87
CA LEU A 481 1.48 16.94 7.26
C LEU A 481 2.43 15.96 7.96
N PHE A 482 1.88 14.83 8.38
CA PHE A 482 2.65 13.75 8.98
C PHE A 482 3.49 13.03 7.90
N ASN A 483 4.78 12.85 8.15
CA ASN A 483 5.75 12.42 7.14
C ASN A 483 6.69 11.31 7.63
N GLY A 484 7.48 10.77 6.70
CA GLY A 484 8.37 9.64 6.93
C GLY A 484 7.81 8.34 6.36
N THR A 485 8.65 7.30 6.33
CA THR A 485 8.16 5.91 6.19
C THR A 485 7.15 5.55 7.28
N SER A 486 7.18 6.25 8.41
CA SER A 486 6.16 6.22 9.45
C SER A 486 4.77 6.69 9.03
N ALA A 487 4.65 7.55 8.01
CA ALA A 487 3.36 7.94 7.42
C ALA A 487 2.92 6.95 6.33
N ALA A 488 3.87 6.36 5.59
CA ALA A 488 3.58 5.36 4.56
C ALA A 488 3.12 4.01 5.13
N THR A 489 3.73 3.57 6.22
CA THR A 489 3.44 2.27 6.87
C THR A 489 1.98 2.14 7.33
N PRO A 490 1.37 3.13 8.03
CA PRO A 490 -0.03 3.04 8.43
C PRO A 490 -1.01 3.09 7.26
N ASN A 491 -0.64 3.73 6.14
CA ASN A 491 -1.42 3.66 4.90
C ASN A 491 -1.50 2.22 4.39
N VAL A 492 -0.36 1.52 4.28
CA VAL A 492 -0.32 0.12 3.85
C VAL A 492 -1.01 -0.81 4.87
N ALA A 493 -0.79 -0.61 6.17
CA ALA A 493 -1.45 -1.40 7.22
C ALA A 493 -2.98 -1.23 7.19
N GLY A 494 -3.46 0.00 6.94
CA GLY A 494 -4.88 0.28 6.80
C GLY A 494 -5.50 -0.40 5.59
N VAL A 495 -4.82 -0.42 4.44
CA VAL A 495 -5.30 -1.14 3.25
C VAL A 495 -5.29 -2.65 3.47
N ALA A 496 -4.25 -3.18 4.13
CA ALA A 496 -4.18 -4.61 4.45
C ALA A 496 -5.37 -5.08 5.31
N SER A 497 -5.85 -4.26 6.26
CA SER A 497 -7.04 -4.61 7.04
C SER A 497 -8.34 -4.53 6.24
N LEU A 498 -8.44 -3.67 5.22
CA LEU A 498 -9.58 -3.69 4.28
C LEU A 498 -9.60 -4.98 3.46
N VAL A 499 -8.44 -5.39 2.91
CA VAL A 499 -8.27 -6.65 2.17
C VAL A 499 -8.69 -7.84 3.02
N TRP A 500 -8.22 -7.90 4.27
CA TRP A 500 -8.56 -9.00 5.17
C TRP A 500 -10.02 -8.99 5.63
N SER A 501 -10.62 -7.79 5.74
CA SER A 501 -12.05 -7.64 6.01
C SER A 501 -12.92 -8.12 4.85
N ALA A 502 -12.48 -7.88 3.60
CA ALA A 502 -13.15 -8.36 2.40
C ALA A 502 -13.10 -9.89 2.28
N ASN A 503 -12.00 -10.51 2.68
CA ASN A 503 -11.86 -11.98 2.69
C ASN A 503 -11.13 -12.49 3.95
N PRO A 504 -11.87 -12.81 5.03
CA PRO A 504 -11.28 -13.25 6.30
C PRO A 504 -10.68 -14.67 6.26
N ASN A 505 -10.83 -15.39 5.13
CA ASN A 505 -10.25 -16.72 4.94
C ASN A 505 -8.81 -16.68 4.43
N LEU A 506 -8.30 -15.50 4.06
CA LEU A 506 -6.90 -15.33 3.69
C LEU A 506 -5.98 -15.55 4.90
N SER A 507 -4.80 -16.13 4.65
CA SER A 507 -3.64 -16.08 5.54
C SER A 507 -3.01 -14.68 5.49
N ALA A 508 -2.09 -14.36 6.41
CA ALA A 508 -1.34 -13.10 6.33
C ALA A 508 -0.48 -13.06 5.06
N ALA A 509 0.12 -14.19 4.67
CA ALA A 509 0.88 -14.33 3.43
C ALA A 509 0.01 -14.06 2.18
N GLY A 510 -1.23 -14.55 2.19
CA GLY A 510 -2.21 -14.26 1.13
C GLY A 510 -2.56 -12.78 1.04
N VAL A 511 -2.67 -12.08 2.18
CA VAL A 511 -2.87 -10.62 2.19
C VAL A 511 -1.66 -9.89 1.61
N ARG A 512 -0.43 -10.23 2.03
CA ARG A 512 0.81 -9.67 1.46
C ARG A 512 0.86 -9.88 -0.05
N TYR A 513 0.61 -11.10 -0.51
CA TYR A 513 0.63 -11.43 -1.94
C TYR A 513 -0.38 -10.60 -2.74
N ILE A 514 -1.63 -10.48 -2.26
CA ILE A 514 -2.64 -9.66 -2.93
C ILE A 514 -2.17 -8.22 -3.05
N LEU A 515 -1.67 -7.62 -1.96
CA LEU A 515 -1.19 -6.25 -1.97
C LEU A 515 -0.03 -6.05 -2.96
N SER A 516 0.88 -7.02 -3.07
CA SER A 516 1.98 -7.01 -4.04
C SER A 516 1.51 -7.20 -5.48
N GLU A 517 0.60 -8.14 -5.74
CA GLU A 517 0.09 -8.46 -7.09
C GLU A 517 -0.71 -7.29 -7.69
N THR A 518 -1.43 -6.56 -6.83
CA THR A 518 -2.32 -5.47 -7.26
C THR A 518 -1.72 -4.08 -7.08
N ALA A 519 -0.47 -3.96 -6.62
CA ALA A 519 0.20 -2.68 -6.49
C ALA A 519 0.29 -1.95 -7.84
N PHE A 520 0.20 -0.62 -7.79
CA PHE A 520 0.51 0.21 -8.95
C PHE A 520 2.02 0.26 -9.12
N ASP A 521 2.51 -0.40 -10.17
CA ASP A 521 3.92 -0.56 -10.48
C ASP A 521 4.59 0.78 -10.75
N LEU A 522 5.63 1.08 -9.97
CA LEU A 522 6.41 2.31 -10.04
C LEU A 522 7.86 1.96 -10.32
N GLY A 523 8.54 2.76 -11.13
CA GLY A 523 9.95 2.52 -11.45
C GLY A 523 10.11 1.52 -12.60
N ASN A 524 10.87 0.46 -12.37
CA ASN A 524 11.07 -0.58 -13.38
C ASN A 524 9.91 -1.58 -13.32
N GLN A 525 9.48 -2.06 -14.49
CA GLN A 525 8.38 -3.02 -14.54
C GLN A 525 8.61 -4.24 -13.63
N GLY A 526 7.63 -4.51 -12.76
CA GLY A 526 7.65 -5.58 -11.77
C GLY A 526 8.33 -5.16 -10.47
N TYR A 527 8.91 -6.14 -9.76
CA TYR A 527 9.62 -5.84 -8.52
C TYR A 527 10.92 -5.06 -8.79
N ASP A 528 11.15 -4.00 -8.03
CA ASP A 528 12.44 -3.33 -7.97
C ASP A 528 12.89 -2.92 -6.56
N LEU A 529 14.17 -2.59 -6.43
CA LEU A 529 14.78 -2.27 -5.13
C LEU A 529 14.45 -0.87 -4.62
N GLU A 530 13.75 -0.05 -5.39
CA GLU A 530 13.38 1.32 -5.02
C GLU A 530 11.93 1.42 -4.53
N TYR A 531 11.01 0.71 -5.18
CA TYR A 531 9.57 0.74 -4.93
C TYR A 531 8.98 -0.61 -4.47
N GLY A 532 9.77 -1.69 -4.46
CA GLY A 532 9.25 -3.03 -4.22
C GLY A 532 8.35 -3.45 -5.37
N HIS A 533 7.14 -3.90 -5.07
CA HIS A 533 6.10 -4.14 -6.08
C HIS A 533 5.35 -2.88 -6.52
N GLY A 534 5.64 -1.72 -5.93
CA GLY A 534 5.01 -0.45 -6.24
C GLY A 534 4.11 0.10 -5.13
N LEU A 535 3.26 1.04 -5.51
CA LEU A 535 2.33 1.73 -4.61
C LEU A 535 1.13 0.84 -4.28
N VAL A 536 0.81 0.73 -2.99
CA VAL A 536 -0.39 0.01 -2.54
C VAL A 536 -1.67 0.58 -3.19
N ASN A 537 -2.51 -0.30 -3.74
CA ASN A 537 -3.79 0.07 -4.37
C ASN A 537 -4.94 -0.67 -3.66
N ALA A 538 -5.78 0.08 -2.95
CA ALA A 538 -6.85 -0.47 -2.11
C ALA A 538 -8.01 -1.05 -2.93
N ASP A 539 -8.45 -0.37 -4.00
CA ASP A 539 -9.57 -0.84 -4.84
C ASP A 539 -9.21 -2.18 -5.50
N ALA A 540 -8.07 -2.23 -6.18
CA ALA A 540 -7.60 -3.43 -6.86
C ALA A 540 -7.38 -4.59 -5.87
N ALA A 541 -6.78 -4.32 -4.71
CA ALA A 541 -6.52 -5.34 -3.69
C ALA A 541 -7.81 -5.90 -3.08
N VAL A 542 -8.79 -5.05 -2.76
CA VAL A 542 -10.08 -5.49 -2.21
C VAL A 542 -10.87 -6.29 -3.25
N ARG A 543 -10.90 -5.83 -4.52
CA ARG A 543 -11.54 -6.58 -5.62
C ARG A 543 -10.90 -7.94 -5.83
N ARG A 544 -9.57 -8.03 -5.70
CA ARG A 544 -8.83 -9.29 -5.77
C ARG A 544 -9.22 -10.23 -4.62
N ALA A 545 -9.29 -9.73 -3.39
CA ALA A 545 -9.72 -10.50 -2.23
C ALA A 545 -11.15 -11.05 -2.39
N ILE A 546 -12.07 -10.24 -2.94
CA ILE A 546 -13.46 -10.64 -3.21
C ILE A 546 -13.52 -11.69 -4.30
N ALA A 547 -12.79 -11.54 -5.40
CA ALA A 547 -12.74 -12.55 -6.46
C ALA A 547 -12.33 -13.91 -5.90
N LEU A 548 -11.31 -13.94 -5.05
CA LEU A 548 -10.82 -15.14 -4.39
C LEU A 548 -11.79 -15.74 -3.35
N SER A 549 -12.69 -14.92 -2.80
CA SER A 549 -13.75 -15.43 -1.92
C SER A 549 -14.83 -16.19 -2.70
N HIS A 550 -14.95 -15.92 -4.00
CA HIS A 550 -15.90 -16.53 -4.93
C HIS A 550 -15.33 -17.71 -5.71
N THR A 551 -14.02 -17.91 -5.72
CA THR A 551 -13.35 -19.06 -6.32
C THR A 551 -13.19 -20.22 -5.34
N ASN A 552 -12.86 -21.43 -5.82
CA ASN A 552 -12.85 -22.63 -4.98
C ASN A 552 -11.63 -22.63 -4.03
N SER A 553 -11.70 -23.37 -2.91
CA SER A 553 -10.64 -23.45 -1.89
C SER A 553 -9.23 -23.82 -2.39
N ASN A 554 -9.11 -24.42 -3.58
CA ASN A 554 -7.82 -24.76 -4.19
C ASN A 554 -7.02 -23.51 -4.60
N ASP A 555 -7.70 -22.42 -4.95
CA ASP A 555 -7.03 -21.19 -5.40
C ASP A 555 -6.41 -20.43 -4.22
N LEU A 556 -7.06 -20.47 -3.04
CA LEU A 556 -6.48 -19.96 -1.79
C LEU A 556 -5.20 -20.72 -1.40
N SER A 557 -5.20 -22.06 -1.53
CA SER A 557 -3.99 -22.85 -1.26
C SER A 557 -2.88 -22.64 -2.29
N ALA A 558 -3.25 -22.32 -3.54
CA ALA A 558 -2.29 -21.97 -4.58
C ALA A 558 -1.66 -20.60 -4.32
N LEU A 559 -2.43 -19.64 -3.77
CA LEU A 559 -1.90 -18.35 -3.33
C LEU A 559 -0.95 -18.47 -2.14
N ASP A 560 -1.31 -19.25 -1.12
CA ASP A 560 -0.39 -19.51 -0.01
C ASP A 560 0.91 -20.15 -0.53
N SER A 561 0.80 -21.02 -1.53
CA SER A 561 1.98 -21.59 -2.20
C SER A 561 2.76 -20.55 -3.00
N ALA A 562 2.07 -19.67 -3.74
CA ALA A 562 2.65 -18.59 -4.53
C ALA A 562 3.41 -17.58 -3.66
N ALA A 563 2.86 -17.26 -2.49
CA ALA A 563 3.48 -16.38 -1.50
C ALA A 563 4.79 -16.95 -0.93
N ASN A 564 4.94 -18.28 -0.89
CA ASN A 564 6.11 -18.97 -0.34
C ASN A 564 7.32 -19.06 -1.32
N PHE A 565 7.21 -18.60 -2.57
CA PHE A 565 8.32 -18.70 -3.56
C PHE A 565 9.29 -17.52 -3.49
N ASN A 566 9.99 -17.35 -2.36
CA ASN A 566 11.12 -16.41 -2.25
C ASN A 566 12.36 -16.82 -3.09
N GLU A 567 12.35 -17.95 -3.80
CA GLU A 567 13.51 -18.38 -4.62
C GLU A 567 13.61 -17.66 -5.99
N ALA A 568 12.49 -17.23 -6.60
CA ALA A 568 12.53 -16.64 -7.94
C ALA A 568 13.05 -15.19 -7.97
N ASP A 569 12.74 -14.40 -6.94
CA ASP A 569 13.27 -13.04 -6.78
C ASP A 569 14.73 -13.03 -6.31
N HIS A 570 15.20 -14.10 -5.65
CA HIS A 570 16.61 -14.25 -5.29
C HIS A 570 17.53 -14.56 -6.49
N ASP A 571 17.04 -15.30 -7.49
CA ASP A 571 17.86 -15.79 -8.61
C ASP A 571 18.05 -14.72 -9.71
N PHE A 572 17.15 -13.74 -9.80
CA PHE A 572 17.32 -12.60 -10.72
C PHE A 572 18.40 -11.61 -10.25
N LEU A 573 18.64 -11.50 -8.93
CA LEU A 573 19.51 -10.47 -8.34
C LEU A 573 20.91 -10.96 -7.98
N THR A 574 21.13 -12.26 -7.78
CA THR A 574 22.48 -12.80 -7.63
C THR A 574 22.90 -13.51 -8.91
N GLY A 575 23.71 -12.85 -9.75
CA GLY A 575 24.32 -13.46 -10.92
C GLY A 575 25.32 -14.59 -10.57
N SER A 576 24.85 -15.65 -9.92
CA SER A 576 25.62 -16.80 -9.45
C SER A 576 25.30 -18.05 -10.26
N ASP A 577 25.26 -17.90 -11.58
CA ASP A 577 25.36 -19.05 -12.47
C ASP A 577 26.83 -19.46 -12.63
N ARG A 578 27.37 -20.06 -11.56
CA ARG A 578 28.62 -20.83 -11.60
C ARG A 578 28.44 -22.15 -10.88
N HIS A 579 27.75 -23.09 -11.53
CA HIS A 579 28.27 -24.43 -11.81
C HIS A 579 27.15 -25.37 -12.30
N SER A 580 27.04 -25.55 -13.62
CA SER A 580 26.79 -26.83 -14.30
C SER A 580 26.64 -26.51 -15.81
N GLN A 581 27.23 -27.16 -16.81
CA GLN A 581 28.11 -28.29 -16.93
C GLN A 581 29.15 -27.99 -18.02
N VAL A 582 30.38 -28.45 -17.83
CA VAL A 582 31.39 -28.52 -18.88
C VAL A 582 30.95 -29.59 -19.89
N ALA A 583 30.45 -29.16 -21.05
CA ALA A 583 30.36 -30.00 -22.23
C ALA A 583 31.36 -29.47 -23.27
N PHE A 584 32.41 -30.25 -23.50
CA PHE A 584 33.37 -30.03 -24.57
C PHE A 584 32.66 -30.14 -25.92
N ALA A 585 32.65 -29.05 -26.70
CA ALA A 585 32.48 -29.11 -28.14
C ALA A 585 33.75 -28.53 -28.77
N GLU A 586 34.62 -29.43 -29.23
CA GLU A 586 35.61 -29.09 -30.25
C GLU A 586 34.86 -28.72 -31.53
N ASP A 587 34.96 -27.47 -31.99
CA ASP A 587 35.21 -27.23 -33.41
C ASP A 587 35.71 -25.81 -33.70
N SER A 588 37.02 -25.76 -33.99
CA SER A 588 37.59 -25.15 -35.19
C SER A 588 36.84 -23.98 -35.84
N MET A 589 37.23 -22.73 -35.53
CA MET A 589 37.33 -21.71 -36.58
C MET A 589 38.39 -20.64 -36.28
N LEU A 590 39.46 -20.71 -37.08
CA LEU A 590 40.47 -19.69 -37.31
C LEU A 590 39.81 -18.35 -37.66
N LEU A 591 40.24 -17.26 -37.02
CA LEU A 591 40.38 -15.95 -37.68
C LEU A 591 41.45 -15.10 -36.95
N THR A 592 42.18 -14.35 -37.76
CA THR A 592 43.51 -13.76 -37.58
C THR A 592 43.54 -12.43 -36.80
N PRO A 593 44.70 -12.01 -36.26
CA PRO A 593 44.83 -10.79 -35.46
C PRO A 593 45.13 -9.55 -36.31
N GLN A 594 44.54 -8.40 -35.94
CA GLN A 594 45.14 -7.04 -35.91
C GLN A 594 44.12 -5.93 -36.19
N ALA A 595 43.85 -5.09 -35.19
CA ALA A 595 43.88 -3.63 -35.32
C ALA A 595 43.96 -2.99 -33.92
N LEU A 596 45.16 -2.50 -33.59
CA LEU A 596 45.43 -1.48 -32.56
C LEU A 596 45.00 -0.11 -33.11
N ASP A 597 44.35 0.76 -32.33
CA ASP A 597 44.99 1.90 -31.63
C ASP A 597 43.96 2.85 -30.97
N ARG A 598 44.23 3.19 -29.69
CA ARG A 598 43.92 4.44 -28.90
C ARG A 598 42.44 4.81 -28.64
N VAL A 599 42.01 5.08 -27.39
CA VAL A 599 42.51 6.10 -26.45
C VAL A 599 42.41 5.68 -24.95
N SER A 600 43.50 5.99 -24.24
CA SER A 600 43.85 6.15 -22.81
C SER A 600 42.71 6.45 -21.80
N LEU A 601 42.52 5.68 -20.71
CA LEU A 601 43.21 5.64 -19.38
C LEU A 601 42.67 6.64 -18.33
N GLU A 602 41.96 6.13 -17.32
CA GLU A 602 42.42 6.16 -15.90
C GLU A 602 41.54 5.25 -15.00
N LEU A 603 42.09 4.08 -14.67
CA LEU A 603 41.74 3.22 -13.53
C LEU A 603 43.05 2.52 -13.15
N LEU A 604 43.53 2.72 -11.92
CA LEU A 604 44.24 1.74 -11.07
C LEU A 604 45.09 2.42 -9.98
N GLU A 605 44.63 2.29 -8.74
CA GLU A 605 45.39 1.92 -7.54
C GLU A 605 44.37 1.20 -6.62
N ASN A 606 44.62 0.11 -5.88
CA ASN A 606 45.73 -0.82 -5.75
C ASN A 606 45.18 -2.02 -4.96
N THR A 607 45.44 -3.26 -5.40
CA THR A 607 45.26 -4.48 -4.60
C THR A 607 46.61 -5.05 -4.21
N SER A 608 46.81 -5.38 -2.94
CA SER A 608 47.83 -6.27 -2.35
C SER A 608 47.40 -6.48 -0.88
N SER A 609 47.41 -7.64 -0.21
CA SER A 609 48.13 -8.92 -0.36
C SER A 609 47.59 -9.87 0.75
N ILE A 610 47.13 -11.09 0.42
CA ILE A 610 47.80 -12.42 0.58
C ILE A 610 48.12 -12.90 2.02
N PHE A 611 47.55 -14.07 2.35
CA PHE A 611 47.86 -15.00 3.44
C PHE A 611 49.31 -15.53 3.42
N SER A 612 49.92 -15.74 4.60
CA SER A 612 51.13 -16.57 4.75
C SER A 612 51.08 -17.41 6.04
N LEU A 613 51.15 -18.73 5.86
CA LEU A 613 51.45 -19.75 6.87
C LEU A 613 52.97 -19.84 7.08
N GLY A 614 53.44 -19.98 8.32
CA GLY A 614 54.82 -20.46 8.58
C GLY A 614 55.41 -20.13 9.96
N THR A 615 55.22 -21.05 10.91
CA THR A 615 56.09 -21.45 12.04
C THR A 615 57.30 -20.58 12.46
N SER A 616 57.40 -20.24 13.75
CA SER A 616 58.62 -20.47 14.55
C SER A 616 58.36 -20.38 16.07
N ASN A 617 59.18 -21.12 16.81
CA ASN A 617 59.10 -21.44 18.23
C ASN A 617 59.44 -20.29 19.21
N SER A 618 58.94 -20.50 20.44
CA SER A 618 59.51 -20.14 21.76
C SER A 618 59.66 -18.67 22.12
N GLU A 619 58.94 -18.20 23.13
CA GLU A 619 59.40 -18.22 24.54
C GLU A 619 58.28 -17.87 25.52
N VAL A 620 58.47 -18.38 26.74
CA VAL A 620 57.61 -18.38 27.93
C VAL A 620 57.69 -17.03 28.66
N THR A 621 56.58 -16.56 29.25
CA THR A 621 56.47 -16.01 30.65
C THR A 621 55.05 -15.45 30.89
N THR A 622 54.20 -16.17 31.62
CA THR A 622 53.79 -15.93 33.03
C THR A 622 53.17 -14.55 33.33
N GLN A 623 51.87 -14.52 33.64
CA GLN A 623 51.28 -14.09 34.93
C GLN A 623 49.76 -13.79 34.80
N SER A 624 48.94 -14.66 35.39
CA SER A 624 47.75 -14.26 36.18
C SER A 624 48.22 -14.13 37.66
N PRO A 625 47.46 -13.60 38.66
CA PRO A 625 45.99 -13.63 38.86
C PRO A 625 45.47 -12.27 39.43
N ASP A 626 44.23 -12.00 39.84
CA ASP A 626 43.27 -12.65 40.74
C ASP A 626 41.91 -11.94 40.60
N PHE A 627 40.79 -12.66 40.71
CA PHE A 627 39.58 -12.13 41.36
C PHE A 627 38.87 -13.29 42.08
N LEU A 628 38.90 -13.22 43.41
CA LEU A 628 38.15 -14.05 44.36
C LEU A 628 37.25 -13.11 45.16
N GLU A 629 35.96 -13.40 45.16
CA GLU A 629 34.98 -13.16 46.24
C GLU A 629 33.62 -13.63 45.66
N GLY A 630 32.83 -14.52 46.24
CA GLY A 630 32.77 -15.00 47.61
C GLY A 630 31.37 -14.76 48.16
N LEU A 631 30.39 -15.62 47.84
CA LEU A 631 29.14 -15.70 48.61
C LEU A 631 28.67 -17.15 48.75
N ASN A 632 28.70 -17.61 50.01
CA ASN A 632 28.13 -18.85 50.51
C ASN A 632 26.61 -18.70 50.67
N TYR A 633 25.86 -19.73 50.29
CA TYR A 633 24.64 -20.13 51.00
C TYR A 633 24.64 -21.64 51.21
N SER A 634 24.38 -22.02 52.46
CA SER A 634 24.30 -23.38 52.95
C SER A 634 22.99 -24.06 52.56
N SER A 635 23.03 -25.37 52.27
CA SER A 635 22.48 -26.39 53.17
C SER A 635 22.52 -27.77 52.50
N ASP A 636 23.31 -28.68 53.09
CA ASP A 636 23.22 -30.12 52.87
C ASP A 636 21.89 -30.66 53.39
N LEU A 637 21.22 -31.48 52.57
CA LEU A 637 20.48 -32.65 53.05
C LEU A 637 20.66 -33.79 52.05
N ALA A 638 21.33 -34.83 52.53
CA ALA A 638 21.75 -36.01 51.79
C ALA A 638 20.68 -37.13 51.78
N SER A 639 20.94 -38.11 50.92
CA SER A 639 20.50 -39.52 50.90
C SER A 639 19.18 -39.82 50.18
N LEU A 640 19.03 -40.89 49.37
CA LEU A 640 19.90 -41.87 48.70
C LEU A 640 18.92 -42.79 47.92
N ASN A 641 19.15 -43.08 46.64
CA ASN A 641 19.32 -44.46 46.15
C ASN A 641 19.34 -44.59 44.61
N ASN A 642 20.40 -45.28 44.19
CA ASN A 642 20.76 -45.89 42.90
C ASN A 642 19.63 -46.39 41.98
N LEU A 643 19.91 -46.26 40.68
CA LEU A 643 19.85 -47.23 39.56
C LEU A 643 19.76 -46.37 38.27
N GLY A 644 20.52 -46.49 37.20
CA GLY A 644 21.59 -47.34 36.70
C GLY A 644 22.05 -46.72 35.37
N GLU A 645 23.26 -47.03 34.95
CA GLU A 645 23.90 -46.55 33.72
C GLU A 645 23.07 -46.84 32.46
N GLU A 646 23.03 -45.92 31.50
CA GLU A 646 23.35 -46.22 30.10
C GLU A 646 23.65 -44.93 29.30
N ASN A 647 24.83 -44.92 28.68
CA ASN A 647 25.33 -43.93 27.73
C ASN A 647 24.49 -43.95 26.43
N PHE A 648 24.33 -42.84 25.72
CA PHE A 648 24.51 -42.79 24.25
C PHE A 648 24.61 -41.34 23.71
N TYR A 649 25.83 -41.02 23.25
CA TYR A 649 26.26 -40.17 22.13
C TYR A 649 25.48 -38.94 21.64
N ASN A 650 26.18 -37.80 21.72
CA ASN A 650 26.15 -36.70 20.76
C ASN A 650 26.36 -37.20 19.32
N THR A 651 25.61 -36.63 18.38
CA THR A 651 26.16 -36.24 17.06
C THR A 651 25.43 -35.00 16.55
N VAL A 652 26.21 -33.94 16.42
CA VAL A 652 25.99 -32.77 15.58
C VAL A 652 26.67 -33.09 14.25
N GLU A 653 25.97 -32.92 13.11
CA GLU A 653 26.56 -32.72 11.79
C GLU A 653 25.69 -31.65 11.10
N ILE A 654 26.19 -30.41 11.08
CA ILE A 654 26.73 -29.66 9.92
C ILE A 654 25.67 -29.39 8.87
#